data_AF-V6LXL4-F1
#
_entry.id   AF-V6LXL4-F1
#
_cell.length_a   1.000
_cell.length_b   1.000
_cell.length_c   1.000
_cell.angle_alpha   90.00
_cell.angle_beta   90.00
_cell.angle_gamma   90.00
#
_symmetry.space_group_name_H-M   'P 1'
#
loop_
_entity.id
_entity.type
_entity.pdbx_description
1 polymer ?
#
loop_
_entity_poly.entity_id
_entity_poly.type
_entity_poly.pdbx_seq_one_letter_code
_entity_poly.pdbx_strand_id
1 'polypeptide(L)'
;MTPGGSKQRIEVSVAQIAQDLIQQLKASPERMAPVDERITSFLTKEFPKASLKLPAGGETFSIDRAGVAFELSTPHDSQYYSADGNLNIRIPQGLLSNPKSDKRSTVGTFHVGESSTSIPFDKLAVPKHTVEFMLKSALNPPKKSLELPFTASLPESDRTHCWTSVYCCPPVIPGIGSQSKAYTQKHMDVRYFAPAAFVANLGFVEQIFSNRGNPTVNDLLTTQPELHSGVSAIIILAPHLVSTKKKECGLPHFDQATERQKRDGMCWKDENELYNGGKPFKLTYRSQTDGVVVSILADTYFGYSKKEIKTMISFACNIRGFSQEEHAGGCYTCPAYSWGRSFRSSDSRVGLYNNAQHVESVSDFTAKKTKEQSERTLTHTFAEMKELLGGKATYDQQKGYLIDKSFKNVIYLPEYVNIELSDRNVTYKHPDTNETLTMKISSETVYVLPNGYQMQLQRHPVTKQWMIVGTLPTTKFLYKPSSVSGSGKSELSKSIMDAVTSGPFFCKNFKDMMDGAEKVLTGNFNQRFRPEFQDQYKSKSGMSRHILAAERTIGSVIQLLTIQEKYTEDYNKWLSSFDQDIIAFIFVLKSMYRPSWGDYEDSKSWRAHFSIDVVNGSEGYALKCQGVEIQSNYLRVGMENGNWRKFRLRQDFFPGVRFQNNDDIAVSLTIPGEQLNNLTHSGQFCTDRSYKLTSNCEYRYFQRPDDAVHPGVDKKCENDLSETQGRTFISNFEPIPREQVQEIAQDVMTLEKYSTSMQNFIKDFSSSEKFGEFDNCVISSEFRITDPAKGTRTANVRYLQTRDELLYRDVQLDKYMIEIRNRLARNIPFSAPVPLPVDVYVPGRRLNTVDPKNSKIRPLSVYNPVHYQPIPLLILDVMTSMSGKSPSTTGSGSLEGALTKGPFNNLLPALDINYFALSLMLSTDPVLSTAAGNIGRKLKIDHDITLIIPDIVSRMTSSELNIDNLIAGGFLEKVKDFEHKGQKVPASILGYRITQSFVRTYFSRIFDHVGGIFTEEHLRPELQSIDEFADGVMFIWENICGQVSDYYKDGSFEQLIPPLQTLLQIVQNGGTYNNLTVDSPEFLAEFKRANVINSPWYKQRLIQAQRNEIQLLQDKISKVGGADLKERLEYVRSEKYLQDINGSLGVHVFNEEE
;
A
#
# COMPACT_ATOMS: atom_id res chain seq x y z
N MET A 1 72.15 5.52 26.06
CA MET A 1 73.14 5.75 24.99
C MET A 1 72.41 6.31 23.78
N THR A 2 73.08 7.25 23.11
CA THR A 2 72.68 8.13 22.01
C THR A 2 72.14 7.42 20.74
N PRO A 3 71.58 8.20 19.79
CA PRO A 3 70.54 7.80 18.84
C PRO A 3 71.09 7.38 17.47
N GLY A 4 70.26 6.69 16.69
CA GLY A 4 70.55 6.43 15.28
C GLY A 4 69.29 6.05 14.51
N GLY A 5 69.04 6.77 13.41
CA GLY A 5 68.10 6.35 12.37
C GLY A 5 66.95 7.31 12.11
N SER A 6 67.21 8.32 11.29
CA SER A 6 66.19 9.07 10.56
C SER A 6 65.38 8.11 9.67
N LYS A 7 64.24 7.60 10.16
CA LYS A 7 63.20 7.09 9.27
C LYS A 7 62.50 8.29 8.66
N GLN A 8 62.86 8.64 7.42
CA GLN A 8 62.02 9.46 6.55
C GLN A 8 60.59 8.91 6.62
N ARG A 9 59.66 9.65 7.22
CA ARG A 9 58.24 9.44 7.00
C ARG A 9 58.00 9.77 5.54
N ILE A 10 57.75 8.75 4.72
CA ILE A 10 57.27 8.94 3.35
C ILE A 10 55.84 9.47 3.49
N GLU A 11 55.64 10.76 3.23
CA GLU A 11 54.30 11.32 3.03
C GLU A 11 53.77 10.78 1.70
N VAL A 12 52.89 9.78 1.78
CA VAL A 12 52.16 9.28 0.62
C VAL A 12 50.97 10.22 0.39
N SER A 13 50.98 10.97 -0.70
CA SER A 13 49.87 11.85 -1.07
C SER A 13 48.66 11.04 -1.58
N VAL A 14 47.44 11.58 -1.45
CA VAL A 14 46.23 10.98 -2.09
C VAL A 14 46.43 10.80 -3.59
N ALA A 15 47.18 11.70 -4.23
CA ALA A 15 47.57 11.59 -5.62
C ALA A 15 48.44 10.36 -5.88
N GLN A 16 49.43 10.06 -5.03
CA GLN A 16 50.25 8.85 -5.13
C GLN A 16 49.39 7.57 -4.99
N ILE A 17 48.51 7.51 -3.99
CA ILE A 17 47.62 6.37 -3.77
C ILE A 17 46.68 6.18 -4.96
N ALA A 18 46.10 7.27 -5.48
CA ALA A 18 45.26 7.24 -6.66
C ALA A 18 46.05 6.78 -7.89
N GLN A 19 47.30 7.21 -8.05
CA GLN A 19 48.15 6.85 -9.18
C GLN A 19 48.61 5.39 -9.15
N ASP A 20 48.92 4.87 -7.96
CA ASP A 20 49.24 3.44 -7.73
C ASP A 20 48.00 2.57 -7.97
N LEU A 21 46.83 3.02 -7.50
CA LEU A 21 45.55 2.34 -7.75
C LEU A 21 45.20 2.36 -9.26
N ILE A 22 45.40 3.49 -9.94
CA ILE A 22 45.21 3.62 -11.39
C ILE A 22 46.19 2.68 -12.14
N GLN A 23 47.44 2.56 -11.71
CA GLN A 23 48.39 1.62 -12.30
C GLN A 23 47.96 0.16 -12.09
N GLN A 24 47.49 -0.21 -10.90
CA GLN A 24 46.95 -1.55 -10.62
C GLN A 24 45.70 -1.86 -11.45
N LEU A 25 44.80 -0.88 -11.61
CA LEU A 25 43.59 -1.01 -12.43
C LEU A 25 43.93 -1.13 -13.92
N LYS A 26 44.92 -0.39 -14.43
CA LYS A 26 45.41 -0.50 -15.81
C LYS A 26 46.10 -1.84 -16.11
N ALA A 27 46.62 -2.53 -15.09
CA ALA A 27 47.32 -3.81 -15.23
C ALA A 27 46.37 -5.03 -15.27
N SER A 28 45.08 -4.87 -14.97
CA SER A 28 44.09 -5.96 -15.02
C SER A 28 43.37 -5.96 -16.38
N PRO A 29 43.29 -7.08 -17.12
CA PRO A 29 42.53 -7.14 -18.36
C PRO A 29 41.05 -6.81 -18.07
N GLU A 30 40.49 -5.87 -18.82
CA GLU A 30 39.09 -5.48 -18.70
C GLU A 30 38.18 -6.65 -19.04
N ARG A 31 37.63 -7.30 -18.02
CA ARG A 31 36.64 -8.37 -18.19
C ARG A 31 35.24 -7.76 -18.13
N MET A 32 34.43 -8.04 -19.15
CA MET A 32 33.00 -7.72 -19.14
C MET A 32 32.32 -8.44 -17.96
N ALA A 33 31.36 -7.79 -17.29
CA ALA A 33 30.66 -8.43 -16.19
C ALA A 33 29.84 -9.63 -16.71
N PRO A 34 29.71 -10.74 -15.96
CA PRO A 34 28.99 -11.93 -16.43
C PRO A 34 27.54 -11.65 -16.86
N VAL A 35 26.85 -10.70 -16.22
CA VAL A 35 25.51 -10.25 -16.63
C VAL A 35 25.52 -9.52 -17.97
N ASP A 36 26.53 -8.67 -18.20
CA ASP A 36 26.69 -7.94 -19.46
C ASP A 36 27.07 -8.91 -20.60
N GLU A 37 27.85 -9.96 -20.31
CA GLU A 37 28.14 -11.06 -21.24
C GLU A 37 26.87 -11.82 -21.65
N ARG A 38 25.99 -12.15 -20.68
CA ARG A 38 24.70 -12.81 -20.95
C ARG A 38 23.82 -11.97 -21.87
N ILE A 39 23.69 -10.67 -21.56
CA ILE A 39 22.86 -9.75 -22.35
C ILE A 39 23.47 -9.54 -23.74
N THR A 40 24.79 -9.37 -23.85
CA THR A 40 25.47 -9.20 -25.15
C THR A 40 25.33 -10.45 -26.02
N SER A 41 25.42 -11.64 -25.43
CA SER A 41 25.22 -12.91 -26.14
C SER A 41 23.80 -13.01 -26.71
N PHE A 42 22.78 -12.63 -25.93
CA PHE A 42 21.40 -12.55 -26.39
C PHE A 42 21.26 -11.54 -27.54
N LEU A 43 21.74 -10.30 -27.38
CA LEU A 43 21.63 -9.26 -28.40
C LEU A 43 22.33 -9.65 -29.71
N THR A 44 23.48 -10.31 -29.63
CA THR A 44 24.24 -10.79 -30.81
C THR A 44 23.49 -11.88 -31.56
N LYS A 45 22.87 -12.82 -30.83
CA LYS A 45 22.02 -13.87 -31.41
C LYS A 45 20.77 -13.27 -32.05
N GLU A 46 20.15 -12.29 -31.40
CA GLU A 46 18.84 -11.76 -31.78
C GLU A 46 18.90 -10.72 -32.90
N PHE A 47 19.97 -9.92 -32.94
CA PHE A 47 20.22 -8.84 -33.91
C PHE A 47 21.62 -8.98 -34.53
N PRO A 48 21.87 -10.05 -35.32
CA PRO A 48 23.21 -10.35 -35.83
C PRO A 48 23.75 -9.29 -36.81
N LYS A 49 22.88 -8.55 -37.50
CA LYS A 49 23.29 -7.56 -38.51
C LYS A 49 23.77 -6.24 -37.89
N ALA A 50 23.22 -5.84 -36.75
CA ALA A 50 23.61 -4.60 -36.07
C ALA A 50 24.93 -4.69 -35.29
N SER A 51 25.41 -5.90 -35.00
CA SER A 51 26.62 -6.12 -34.19
C SER A 51 26.62 -5.28 -32.91
N LEU A 52 25.51 -5.33 -32.16
CA LEU A 52 25.29 -4.51 -30.97
C LEU A 52 26.33 -4.85 -29.89
N LYS A 53 27.07 -3.84 -29.44
CA LYS A 53 28.02 -3.94 -28.32
C LYS A 53 27.53 -3.08 -27.17
N LEU A 54 27.38 -3.66 -25.98
CA LEU A 54 27.11 -2.89 -24.78
C LEU A 54 28.34 -2.05 -24.40
N PRO A 55 28.14 -0.82 -23.88
CA PRO A 55 29.22 -0.04 -23.33
C PRO A 55 29.63 -0.73 -22.02
N ALA A 56 30.71 -1.50 -22.04
CA ALA A 56 31.18 -2.27 -20.91
C ALA A 56 32.70 -2.16 -20.80
N GLY A 57 33.26 -2.53 -19.64
CA GLY A 57 34.68 -2.33 -19.37
C GLY A 57 35.01 -0.84 -19.20
N GLY A 58 36.16 -0.41 -19.73
CA GLY A 58 36.71 0.94 -19.54
C GLY A 58 35.93 2.07 -20.20
N GLU A 59 34.99 1.75 -21.07
CA GLU A 59 34.08 2.74 -21.67
C GLU A 59 32.98 3.21 -20.67
N THR A 60 32.83 2.53 -19.52
CA THR A 60 31.75 2.77 -18.56
C THR A 60 32.26 2.95 -17.13
N PHE A 61 31.87 4.05 -16.50
CA PHE A 61 31.99 4.24 -15.07
C PHE A 61 30.88 3.45 -14.34
N SER A 62 31.25 2.37 -13.65
CA SER A 62 30.30 1.57 -12.86
C SER A 62 30.04 2.23 -11.50
N ILE A 63 28.78 2.48 -11.18
CA ILE A 63 28.33 2.98 -9.87
C ILE A 63 28.28 1.77 -8.93
N ASP A 64 29.41 1.41 -8.36
CA ASP A 64 29.60 0.23 -7.52
C ASP A 64 29.28 0.46 -6.04
N ARG A 65 28.97 1.71 -5.66
CA ARG A 65 28.62 2.10 -4.29
C ARG A 65 27.49 3.12 -4.29
N ALA A 66 26.59 2.98 -3.33
CA ALA A 66 25.53 3.94 -3.11
C ALA A 66 26.09 5.35 -2.83
N GLY A 67 25.47 6.37 -3.41
CA GLY A 67 25.84 7.76 -3.25
C GLY A 67 26.88 8.27 -4.26
N VAL A 68 27.57 7.40 -5.00
CA VAL A 68 28.53 7.84 -6.02
C VAL A 68 27.83 8.59 -7.15
N ALA A 69 26.68 8.09 -7.61
CA ALA A 69 25.88 8.75 -8.63
C ALA A 69 25.48 10.19 -8.27
N PHE A 70 25.22 10.42 -6.97
CA PHE A 70 24.87 11.71 -6.42
C PHE A 70 26.05 12.69 -6.54
N GLU A 71 27.25 12.28 -6.10
CA GLU A 71 28.46 13.12 -6.22
C GLU A 71 28.81 13.42 -7.67
N LEU A 72 28.58 12.45 -8.58
CA LEU A 72 28.84 12.62 -10.00
C LEU A 72 27.83 13.51 -10.73
N SER A 73 26.73 13.92 -10.09
CA SER A 73 25.62 14.65 -10.72
C SER A 73 25.88 16.16 -10.88
N THR A 74 26.92 16.70 -10.23
CA THR A 74 27.36 18.10 -10.31
C THR A 74 28.90 18.16 -10.43
N PRO A 75 29.49 19.29 -10.85
CA PRO A 75 30.95 19.42 -10.90
C PRO A 75 31.58 19.33 -9.52
N HIS A 76 32.83 18.89 -9.45
CA HIS A 76 33.55 18.72 -8.18
C HIS A 76 33.73 20.03 -7.37
N ASP A 77 33.70 21.17 -8.05
CA ASP A 77 33.95 22.53 -7.54
C ASP A 77 32.75 23.46 -7.73
N SER A 78 31.59 22.94 -8.15
CA SER A 78 30.37 23.73 -8.38
C SER A 78 29.12 22.98 -7.94
N GLN A 79 28.11 23.72 -7.49
CA GLN A 79 26.82 23.16 -7.11
C GLN A 79 25.90 22.92 -8.32
N TYR A 80 26.22 23.46 -9.50
CA TYR A 80 25.29 23.52 -10.63
C TYR A 80 25.81 22.75 -11.84
N TYR A 81 24.93 21.95 -12.45
CA TYR A 81 25.15 21.35 -13.75
C TYR A 81 23.89 21.44 -14.61
N SER A 82 24.06 21.66 -15.92
CA SER A 82 22.94 21.62 -16.86
C SER A 82 23.32 20.95 -18.17
N ALA A 83 22.46 20.07 -18.67
CA ALA A 83 22.63 19.41 -19.97
C ALA A 83 21.28 19.06 -20.60
N ASP A 84 21.10 19.44 -21.87
CA ASP A 84 19.89 19.16 -22.67
C ASP A 84 18.56 19.46 -21.93
N GLY A 85 18.49 20.66 -21.32
CA GLY A 85 17.31 21.11 -20.58
C GLY A 85 17.12 20.48 -19.19
N ASN A 86 18.03 19.59 -18.76
CA ASN A 86 18.09 19.11 -17.38
C ASN A 86 18.96 20.05 -16.53
N LEU A 87 18.59 20.21 -15.27
CA LEU A 87 19.27 21.05 -14.29
C LEU A 87 19.47 20.24 -13.00
N ASN A 88 20.71 20.13 -12.55
CA ASN A 88 21.09 19.50 -11.29
C ASN A 88 21.70 20.56 -10.37
N ILE A 89 21.24 20.62 -9.13
CA ILE A 89 21.70 21.55 -8.11
C ILE A 89 21.95 20.80 -6.81
N ARG A 90 23.17 20.86 -6.31
CA ARG A 90 23.51 20.38 -4.97
C ARG A 90 23.00 21.40 -3.95
N ILE A 91 22.19 20.95 -3.01
CA ILE A 91 21.51 21.78 -1.98
C ILE A 91 21.71 21.15 -0.59
N PRO A 92 21.43 21.86 0.52
CA PRO A 92 21.62 21.30 1.87
C PRO A 92 20.85 20.01 2.11
N GLN A 93 19.64 19.90 1.54
CA GLN A 93 18.81 18.71 1.67
C GLN A 93 19.32 17.50 0.88
N GLY A 94 20.13 17.72 -0.17
CA GLY A 94 20.53 16.69 -1.12
C GLY A 94 20.70 17.22 -2.54
N LEU A 95 20.00 16.62 -3.50
CA LEU A 95 20.12 16.94 -4.93
C LEU A 95 18.75 17.36 -5.45
N LEU A 96 18.63 18.60 -5.91
CA LEU A 96 17.52 19.04 -6.73
C LEU A 96 17.85 18.75 -8.20
N SER A 97 17.07 17.89 -8.83
CA SER A 97 17.21 17.56 -10.25
C SER A 97 15.91 17.85 -10.99
N ASN A 98 15.94 18.88 -11.84
CA ASN A 98 14.83 19.35 -12.65
C ASN A 98 15.05 18.92 -14.11
N PRO A 99 14.41 17.83 -14.56
CA PRO A 99 14.57 17.35 -15.92
C PRO A 99 13.88 18.26 -16.93
N LYS A 100 14.21 18.09 -18.22
CA LYS A 100 13.58 18.86 -19.32
C LYS A 100 12.05 18.75 -19.30
N SER A 101 11.55 17.52 -19.20
CA SER A 101 10.12 17.22 -19.04
C SER A 101 9.78 17.13 -17.55
N ASP A 102 8.83 17.94 -17.07
CA ASP A 102 8.44 17.95 -15.65
C ASP A 102 7.52 16.76 -15.26
N LYS A 103 6.97 16.04 -16.24
CA LYS A 103 6.04 14.93 -15.99
C LYS A 103 6.10 13.87 -17.06
N ARG A 104 5.61 12.69 -16.70
CA ARG A 104 5.43 11.56 -17.60
C ARG A 104 4.17 11.71 -18.45
N SER A 105 4.25 11.41 -19.75
CA SER A 105 3.10 11.06 -20.59
C SER A 105 2.91 9.55 -20.64
N THR A 106 1.66 9.09 -20.69
CA THR A 106 1.30 7.68 -20.93
C THR A 106 0.64 7.46 -22.28
N VAL A 107 0.15 8.52 -22.92
CA VAL A 107 -0.55 8.44 -24.19
C VAL A 107 0.48 8.33 -25.32
N GLY A 108 0.46 7.21 -26.05
CA GLY A 108 1.35 6.98 -27.19
C GLY A 108 2.83 6.92 -26.81
N THR A 109 3.16 6.49 -25.59
CA THR A 109 4.55 6.45 -25.12
C THR A 109 5.10 5.04 -24.94
N PHE A 110 4.27 3.99 -25.02
CA PHE A 110 4.70 2.62 -24.77
C PHE A 110 4.71 1.79 -26.05
N HIS A 111 5.92 1.57 -26.57
CA HIS A 111 6.16 0.86 -27.81
C HIS A 111 6.76 -0.51 -27.50
N VAL A 112 6.32 -1.54 -28.22
CA VAL A 112 6.77 -2.92 -28.05
C VAL A 112 7.25 -3.45 -29.40
N GLY A 113 8.47 -3.96 -29.42
CA GLY A 113 9.07 -4.57 -30.60
C GLY A 113 8.45 -5.92 -30.95
N GLU A 114 8.25 -6.18 -32.24
CA GLU A 114 7.86 -7.48 -32.77
C GLU A 114 8.90 -8.55 -32.41
N SER A 115 8.46 -9.61 -31.72
CA SER A 115 9.23 -10.82 -31.42
C SER A 115 8.30 -12.04 -31.47
N SER A 116 8.76 -13.22 -31.06
CA SER A 116 7.92 -14.41 -30.89
C SER A 116 6.85 -14.28 -29.79
N THR A 117 6.78 -13.15 -29.10
CA THR A 117 5.73 -12.89 -28.12
C THR A 117 4.74 -11.86 -28.66
N SER A 118 3.46 -12.18 -28.59
CA SER A 118 2.35 -11.31 -29.01
C SER A 118 2.35 -9.94 -28.32
N ILE A 119 1.97 -8.90 -29.06
CA ILE A 119 1.97 -7.49 -28.61
C ILE A 119 0.54 -7.09 -28.21
N PRO A 120 0.33 -6.54 -26.99
CA PRO A 120 -1.00 -6.11 -26.58
C PRO A 120 -1.60 -5.06 -27.51
N PHE A 121 -2.92 -5.08 -27.66
CA PHE A 121 -3.63 -4.22 -28.61
C PHE A 121 -3.40 -2.73 -28.35
N ASP A 122 -3.28 -2.34 -27.08
CA ASP A 122 -3.13 -0.95 -26.62
C ASP A 122 -1.70 -0.38 -26.78
N LYS A 123 -0.72 -1.23 -27.16
CA LYS A 123 0.67 -0.82 -27.39
C LYS A 123 0.94 -0.49 -28.85
N LEU A 124 1.94 0.35 -29.10
CA LEU A 124 2.41 0.60 -30.46
C LEU A 124 3.38 -0.52 -30.88
N ALA A 125 3.03 -1.26 -31.93
CA ALA A 125 3.83 -2.37 -32.44
C ALA A 125 4.97 -1.86 -33.34
N VAL A 126 6.22 -2.17 -32.98
CA VAL A 126 7.40 -1.66 -33.68
C VAL A 126 8.07 -2.79 -34.47
N PRO A 127 8.29 -2.62 -35.78
CA PRO A 127 8.98 -3.62 -36.59
C PRO A 127 10.36 -3.97 -36.05
N LYS A 128 10.75 -5.24 -36.12
CA LYS A 128 12.02 -5.74 -35.55
C LYS A 128 13.25 -4.98 -36.08
N HIS A 129 13.30 -4.62 -37.36
CA HIS A 129 14.41 -3.85 -37.94
C HIS A 129 14.45 -2.40 -37.42
N THR A 130 13.30 -1.81 -37.10
CA THR A 130 13.24 -0.49 -36.44
C THR A 130 13.74 -0.59 -34.99
N VAL A 131 13.43 -1.67 -34.27
CA VAL A 131 14.01 -1.93 -32.93
C VAL A 131 15.53 -2.02 -33.01
N GLU A 132 16.04 -2.78 -33.99
CA GLU A 132 17.47 -2.93 -34.23
C GLU A 132 18.16 -1.58 -34.49
N PHE A 133 17.57 -0.73 -35.35
CA PHE A 133 18.05 0.63 -35.59
C PHE A 133 18.04 1.49 -34.32
N MET A 134 16.96 1.44 -33.55
CA MET A 134 16.81 2.23 -32.31
C MET A 134 17.82 1.79 -31.26
N LEU A 135 18.06 0.49 -31.08
CA LEU A 135 19.08 -0.02 -30.16
C LEU A 135 20.48 0.41 -30.57
N LYS A 136 20.82 0.28 -31.86
CA LYS A 136 22.09 0.76 -32.39
C LYS A 136 22.28 2.25 -32.14
N SER A 137 21.26 3.06 -32.40
CA SER A 137 21.29 4.51 -32.18
C SER A 137 21.33 4.88 -30.70
N ALA A 138 20.66 4.12 -29.83
CA ALA A 138 20.69 4.32 -28.38
C ALA A 138 22.10 4.11 -27.81
N LEU A 139 22.83 3.11 -28.32
CA LEU A 139 24.20 2.77 -27.91
C LEU A 139 25.26 3.72 -28.49
N ASN A 140 24.87 4.66 -29.37
CA ASN A 140 25.77 5.65 -29.97
C ASN A 140 25.24 7.09 -29.73
N PRO A 141 25.17 7.56 -28.47
CA PRO A 141 24.68 8.89 -28.14
C PRO A 141 25.66 9.98 -28.62
N PRO A 142 25.19 11.23 -28.76
CA PRO A 142 26.07 12.37 -29.03
C PRO A 142 27.15 12.52 -27.97
N LYS A 143 28.38 12.89 -28.38
CA LYS A 143 29.54 13.06 -27.47
C LYS A 143 29.20 13.94 -26.26
N LYS A 144 28.45 15.03 -26.46
CA LYS A 144 28.05 15.96 -25.39
C LYS A 144 27.23 15.27 -24.28
N SER A 145 26.40 14.28 -24.61
CA SER A 145 25.63 13.53 -23.60
C SER A 145 26.50 12.61 -22.75
N LEU A 146 27.69 12.25 -23.24
CA LEU A 146 28.66 11.43 -22.50
C LEU A 146 29.53 12.26 -21.54
N GLU A 147 29.45 13.59 -21.55
CA GLU A 147 30.22 14.43 -20.62
C GLU A 147 29.84 14.11 -19.17
N LEU A 148 30.83 13.78 -18.34
CA LEU A 148 30.64 13.51 -16.92
C LEU A 148 30.51 14.83 -16.15
N PRO A 149 29.38 15.09 -15.45
CA PRO A 149 29.15 16.37 -14.77
C PRO A 149 30.27 16.75 -13.79
N PHE A 150 30.81 15.76 -13.06
CA PHE A 150 31.91 15.94 -12.11
C PHE A 150 33.13 16.68 -12.67
N THR A 151 33.42 16.45 -13.96
CA THR A 151 34.56 17.06 -14.66
C THR A 151 34.17 18.25 -15.55
N ALA A 152 32.91 18.66 -15.56
CA ALA A 152 32.40 19.63 -16.54
C ALA A 152 32.96 21.06 -16.37
N SER A 153 33.47 21.39 -15.18
CA SER A 153 34.18 22.66 -14.90
C SER A 153 35.63 22.67 -15.39
N LEU A 154 36.21 21.51 -15.72
CA LEU A 154 37.58 21.41 -16.22
C LEU A 154 37.71 21.94 -17.66
N PRO A 155 38.93 22.30 -18.11
CA PRO A 155 39.21 22.57 -19.52
C PRO A 155 38.74 21.43 -20.41
N GLU A 156 38.30 21.73 -21.64
CA GLU A 156 37.69 20.73 -22.55
C GLU A 156 38.58 19.49 -22.79
N SER A 157 39.91 19.65 -22.81
CA SER A 157 40.88 18.56 -22.95
C SER A 157 40.84 17.53 -21.82
N ASP A 158 40.39 17.95 -20.63
CA ASP A 158 40.45 17.16 -19.40
C ASP A 158 39.06 16.66 -18.98
N ARG A 159 38.02 17.01 -19.75
CA ARG A 159 36.65 16.55 -19.51
C ARG A 159 36.50 15.08 -19.87
N THR A 160 35.98 14.31 -18.92
CA THR A 160 35.71 12.89 -19.12
C THR A 160 34.42 12.72 -19.92
N HIS A 161 34.48 11.86 -20.95
CA HIS A 161 33.32 11.47 -21.75
C HIS A 161 33.14 9.96 -21.67
N CYS A 162 32.12 9.49 -20.96
CA CYS A 162 31.92 8.07 -20.72
C CYS A 162 30.43 7.70 -20.59
N TRP A 163 30.19 6.39 -20.58
CA TRP A 163 28.93 5.85 -20.08
C TRP A 163 28.98 5.72 -18.55
N THR A 164 27.80 5.70 -17.95
CA THR A 164 27.62 5.34 -16.53
C THR A 164 26.66 4.17 -16.44
N SER A 165 26.82 3.32 -15.41
CA SER A 165 25.87 2.23 -15.18
C SER A 165 25.65 1.90 -13.72
N VAL A 166 24.47 1.37 -13.40
CA VAL A 166 24.15 0.79 -12.08
C VAL A 166 23.61 -0.63 -12.26
N TYR A 167 23.82 -1.45 -11.23
CA TYR A 167 23.35 -2.83 -11.18
C TYR A 167 22.42 -3.02 -9.97
N CYS A 168 21.18 -3.44 -10.23
CA CYS A 168 20.15 -3.65 -9.22
C CYS A 168 19.58 -5.07 -9.34
N CYS A 169 19.10 -5.61 -8.21
CA CYS A 169 18.47 -6.94 -8.17
C CYS A 169 17.08 -6.90 -7.51
N PRO A 170 16.06 -6.30 -8.14
CA PRO A 170 14.74 -6.22 -7.54
C PRO A 170 14.13 -7.62 -7.35
N PRO A 171 13.29 -7.82 -6.31
CA PRO A 171 12.66 -9.11 -6.06
C PRO A 171 11.59 -9.41 -7.11
N VAL A 172 11.44 -10.70 -7.42
CA VAL A 172 10.42 -11.26 -8.33
C VAL A 172 9.48 -12.18 -7.54
N ILE A 173 10.05 -13.13 -6.79
CA ILE A 173 9.32 -13.98 -5.85
C ILE A 173 9.77 -13.57 -4.45
N PRO A 174 8.87 -13.09 -3.56
CA PRO A 174 9.27 -12.62 -2.24
C PRO A 174 9.87 -13.74 -1.36
N GLY A 175 9.45 -14.99 -1.58
CA GLY A 175 9.85 -16.14 -0.77
C GLY A 175 9.37 -16.06 0.68
N ILE A 176 9.70 -17.08 1.48
CA ILE A 176 9.31 -17.17 2.90
C ILE A 176 10.51 -17.56 3.80
N GLY A 177 11.71 -17.10 3.42
CA GLY A 177 12.97 -17.41 4.08
C GLY A 177 13.54 -18.78 3.69
N SER A 178 14.71 -19.12 4.23
CA SER A 178 15.45 -20.35 3.92
C SER A 178 14.79 -21.65 4.41
N GLN A 179 13.75 -21.53 5.25
CA GLN A 179 13.04 -22.66 5.84
C GLN A 179 12.08 -23.35 4.86
N SER A 180 11.67 -22.68 3.78
CA SER A 180 10.84 -23.31 2.75
C SER A 180 11.64 -23.77 1.56
N LYS A 181 11.63 -25.08 1.30
CA LYS A 181 12.23 -25.65 0.10
C LYS A 181 11.41 -25.33 -1.17
N ALA A 182 10.08 -25.21 -1.06
CA ALA A 182 9.20 -25.01 -2.22
C ALA A 182 9.15 -23.55 -2.71
N TYR A 183 9.15 -22.58 -1.79
CA TYR A 183 8.95 -21.15 -2.08
C TYR A 183 10.20 -20.32 -1.78
N THR A 184 11.24 -20.55 -2.56
CA THR A 184 12.51 -19.81 -2.46
C THR A 184 12.35 -18.39 -3.00
N GLN A 185 12.96 -17.41 -2.34
CA GLN A 185 13.04 -16.04 -2.83
C GLN A 185 13.81 -15.99 -4.16
N LYS A 186 13.33 -15.16 -5.10
CA LYS A 186 13.99 -14.96 -6.41
C LYS A 186 14.06 -13.48 -6.78
N HIS A 187 15.15 -13.10 -7.43
CA HIS A 187 15.45 -11.75 -7.92
C HIS A 187 15.86 -11.78 -9.39
N MET A 188 15.66 -10.68 -10.11
CA MET A 188 16.15 -10.55 -11.49
C MET A 188 17.37 -9.63 -11.54
N ASP A 189 18.15 -9.71 -12.61
CA ASP A 189 19.21 -8.74 -12.88
C ASP A 189 18.64 -7.51 -13.60
N VAL A 190 19.03 -6.30 -13.19
CA VAL A 190 18.77 -5.08 -13.94
C VAL A 190 20.08 -4.32 -14.14
N ARG A 191 20.49 -4.18 -15.40
CA ARG A 191 21.60 -3.32 -15.82
C ARG A 191 21.07 -2.05 -16.46
N TYR A 192 21.29 -0.91 -15.81
CA TYR A 192 20.83 0.38 -16.32
C TYR A 192 22.05 1.20 -16.76
N PHE A 193 22.14 1.46 -18.07
CA PHE A 193 23.11 2.35 -18.69
C PHE A 193 22.53 3.73 -19.00
N ALA A 194 23.28 4.77 -18.68
CA ALA A 194 22.98 6.16 -19.04
C ALA A 194 24.24 6.88 -19.52
N PRO A 195 24.15 7.75 -20.54
CA PRO A 195 25.20 8.72 -20.82
C PRO A 195 25.50 9.56 -19.56
N ALA A 196 26.77 9.85 -19.29
CA ALA A 196 27.17 10.41 -18.00
C ALA A 196 26.50 11.74 -17.63
N ALA A 197 26.10 12.56 -18.61
CA ALA A 197 25.37 13.81 -18.38
C ALA A 197 24.03 13.58 -17.63
N PHE A 198 23.50 12.35 -17.65
CA PHE A 198 22.24 11.96 -17.03
C PHE A 198 22.44 10.98 -15.86
N VAL A 199 23.63 10.96 -15.25
CA VAL A 199 23.96 10.06 -14.12
C VAL A 199 22.99 10.18 -12.93
N ALA A 200 22.32 11.33 -12.77
CA ALA A 200 21.27 11.53 -11.77
C ALA A 200 20.12 10.51 -11.90
N ASN A 201 19.79 10.02 -13.10
CA ASN A 201 18.80 8.96 -13.29
C ASN A 201 19.23 7.64 -12.65
N LEU A 202 20.54 7.35 -12.63
CA LEU A 202 21.09 6.16 -12.00
C LEU A 202 21.06 6.30 -10.47
N GLY A 203 21.43 7.48 -9.95
CA GLY A 203 21.30 7.80 -8.53
C GLY A 203 19.86 7.77 -8.03
N PHE A 204 18.90 8.12 -8.89
CA PHE A 204 17.47 8.00 -8.59
C PHE A 204 17.04 6.52 -8.44
N VAL A 205 17.39 5.65 -9.40
CA VAL A 205 16.97 4.23 -9.33
C VAL A 205 17.70 3.45 -8.24
N GLU A 206 18.98 3.74 -7.97
CA GLU A 206 19.73 3.03 -6.92
C GLU A 206 19.10 3.24 -5.55
N GLN A 207 18.57 4.45 -5.30
CA GLN A 207 17.93 4.79 -4.04
C GLN A 207 16.56 4.13 -3.86
N ILE A 208 15.93 3.66 -4.94
CA ILE A 208 14.65 2.93 -4.90
C ILE A 208 14.89 1.43 -4.82
N PHE A 209 15.78 0.87 -5.66
CA PHE A 209 15.91 -0.58 -5.87
C PHE A 209 17.20 -1.17 -5.30
N SER A 210 17.98 -0.38 -4.57
CA SER A 210 19.27 -0.72 -3.97
C SER A 210 20.38 -1.04 -4.97
N ASN A 211 21.59 -0.56 -4.67
CA ASN A 211 22.79 -0.82 -5.45
C ASN A 211 23.38 -2.21 -5.08
N ARG A 212 23.60 -3.09 -6.07
CA ARG A 212 24.19 -4.43 -5.86
C ARG A 212 25.73 -4.44 -5.91
N GLY A 213 26.33 -3.29 -6.23
CA GLY A 213 27.76 -3.07 -6.34
C GLY A 213 28.32 -3.41 -7.72
N ASN A 214 29.64 -3.60 -7.79
CA ASN A 214 30.33 -3.90 -9.04
C ASN A 214 29.83 -5.24 -9.63
N PRO A 215 29.21 -5.26 -10.83
CA PRO A 215 28.61 -6.46 -11.41
C PRO A 215 29.64 -7.52 -11.81
N THR A 216 30.92 -7.19 -11.97
CA THR A 216 31.97 -8.18 -12.29
C THR A 216 32.20 -9.17 -11.15
N VAL A 217 31.99 -8.76 -9.90
CA VAL A 217 32.18 -9.60 -8.70
C VAL A 217 30.88 -9.90 -7.96
N ASN A 218 29.83 -9.09 -8.15
CA ASN A 218 28.55 -9.23 -7.45
C ASN A 218 27.41 -9.75 -8.34
N ASP A 219 27.70 -10.26 -9.54
CA ASP A 219 26.70 -10.91 -10.41
C ASP A 219 25.87 -11.94 -9.62
N LEU A 220 24.55 -11.84 -9.71
CA LEU A 220 23.65 -12.61 -8.85
C LEU A 220 23.66 -14.10 -9.20
N LEU A 221 23.79 -14.42 -10.50
CA LEU A 221 23.86 -15.81 -10.95
C LEU A 221 25.15 -16.49 -10.48
N THR A 222 26.27 -15.76 -10.40
CA THR A 222 27.54 -16.34 -9.96
C THR A 222 27.70 -16.38 -8.44
N THR A 223 27.21 -15.36 -7.73
CA THR A 223 27.38 -15.25 -6.27
C THR A 223 26.28 -15.93 -5.47
N GLN A 224 25.03 -15.92 -5.95
CA GLN A 224 23.85 -16.47 -5.28
C GLN A 224 22.87 -17.10 -6.30
N PRO A 225 23.31 -18.13 -7.05
CA PRO A 225 22.54 -18.73 -8.14
C PRO A 225 21.14 -19.21 -7.74
N GLU A 226 20.95 -19.64 -6.50
CA GLU A 226 19.67 -20.08 -5.94
C GLU A 226 18.62 -18.95 -5.92
N LEU A 227 19.06 -17.71 -5.73
CA LEU A 227 18.24 -16.50 -5.70
C LEU A 227 18.01 -15.88 -7.09
N HIS A 228 18.81 -16.24 -8.09
CA HIS A 228 18.62 -15.71 -9.45
C HIS A 228 17.33 -16.28 -10.07
N SER A 229 16.46 -15.43 -10.61
CA SER A 229 15.18 -15.81 -11.23
C SER A 229 15.34 -16.42 -12.62
N GLY A 230 16.51 -16.27 -13.24
CA GLY A 230 16.71 -16.58 -14.67
C GLY A 230 16.33 -15.41 -15.58
N VAL A 231 16.05 -14.23 -15.04
CA VAL A 231 15.70 -13.04 -15.84
C VAL A 231 16.80 -12.00 -15.74
N SER A 232 17.27 -11.53 -16.89
CA SER A 232 18.20 -10.41 -16.99
C SER A 232 17.61 -9.29 -17.84
N ALA A 233 17.66 -8.07 -17.32
CA ALA A 233 17.07 -6.91 -17.94
C ALA A 233 18.10 -5.81 -18.18
N ILE A 234 17.90 -5.05 -19.26
CA ILE A 234 18.71 -3.89 -19.59
C ILE A 234 17.85 -2.67 -19.89
N ILE A 235 18.23 -1.53 -19.31
CA ILE A 235 17.67 -0.21 -19.61
C ILE A 235 18.77 0.67 -20.21
N ILE A 236 18.47 1.33 -21.33
CA ILE A 236 19.35 2.31 -21.98
C ILE A 236 18.62 3.66 -22.04
N LEU A 237 19.17 4.68 -21.38
CA LEU A 237 18.66 6.05 -21.48
C LEU A 237 19.22 6.74 -22.73
N ALA A 238 18.33 7.15 -23.63
CA ALA A 238 18.68 7.70 -24.94
C ALA A 238 17.71 8.82 -25.37
N PRO A 239 17.68 9.97 -24.66
CA PRO A 239 16.75 11.06 -24.94
C PRO A 239 16.93 11.67 -26.34
N HIS A 240 18.10 11.51 -26.97
CA HIS A 240 18.37 12.02 -28.32
C HIS A 240 17.49 11.37 -29.41
N LEU A 241 16.92 10.18 -29.16
CA LEU A 241 16.11 9.46 -30.15
C LEU A 241 14.78 10.13 -30.50
N VAL A 242 14.32 11.12 -29.73
CA VAL A 242 13.15 11.92 -30.11
C VAL A 242 13.39 12.72 -31.40
N SER A 243 14.66 12.88 -31.82
CA SER A 243 15.01 13.55 -33.07
C SER A 243 15.14 12.63 -34.29
N THR A 244 14.97 11.31 -34.12
CA THR A 244 15.08 10.33 -35.21
C THR A 244 13.92 10.43 -36.18
N LYS A 245 14.17 10.44 -37.50
CA LYS A 245 13.11 10.42 -38.51
C LYS A 245 12.56 9.01 -38.69
N LYS A 246 11.25 8.90 -38.98
CA LYS A 246 10.58 7.61 -39.25
C LYS A 246 11.19 6.88 -40.44
N LYS A 247 11.55 7.60 -41.51
CA LYS A 247 12.19 7.03 -42.69
C LYS A 247 13.58 6.45 -42.38
N GLU A 248 14.37 7.15 -41.56
CA GLU A 248 15.73 6.74 -41.18
C GLU A 248 15.73 5.43 -40.39
N CYS A 249 14.74 5.24 -39.51
CA CYS A 249 14.60 4.00 -38.73
C CYS A 249 13.86 2.87 -39.49
N GLY A 250 13.67 3.03 -40.81
CA GLY A 250 13.17 1.98 -41.70
C GLY A 250 11.66 1.76 -41.65
N LEU A 251 10.87 2.71 -41.15
CA LEU A 251 9.41 2.61 -41.23
C LEU A 251 8.93 2.77 -42.68
N PRO A 252 7.83 2.10 -43.08
CA PRO A 252 7.30 2.17 -44.45
C PRO A 252 6.64 3.53 -44.73
N HIS A 253 6.57 3.89 -46.02
CA HIS A 253 5.68 4.95 -46.48
C HIS A 253 4.22 4.56 -46.17
N PHE A 254 3.37 5.54 -45.88
CA PHE A 254 1.98 5.34 -45.45
C PHE A 254 1.18 4.41 -46.38
N ASP A 255 1.40 4.51 -47.69
CA ASP A 255 0.70 3.69 -48.70
C ASP A 255 1.13 2.22 -48.71
N GLN A 256 2.29 1.92 -48.12
CA GLN A 256 2.84 0.56 -47.99
C GLN A 256 2.62 0.00 -46.57
N ALA A 257 2.08 0.81 -45.66
CA ALA A 257 1.90 0.44 -44.27
C ALA A 257 0.65 -0.42 -44.07
N THR A 258 0.72 -1.39 -43.17
CA THR A 258 -0.46 -2.13 -42.71
C THR A 258 -1.40 -1.22 -41.92
N GLU A 259 -2.67 -1.63 -41.76
CA GLU A 259 -3.62 -0.86 -40.95
C GLU A 259 -3.16 -0.71 -39.50
N ARG A 260 -2.49 -1.73 -38.95
CA ARG A 260 -1.86 -1.65 -37.62
C ARG A 260 -0.76 -0.59 -37.58
N GLN A 261 0.12 -0.55 -38.58
CA GLN A 261 1.19 0.45 -38.67
C GLN A 261 0.64 1.87 -38.85
N LYS A 262 -0.43 2.05 -39.62
CA LYS A 262 -1.11 3.35 -39.77
C LYS A 262 -1.73 3.81 -38.45
N ARG A 263 -2.46 2.92 -37.77
CA ARG A 263 -3.06 3.18 -36.45
C ARG A 263 -2.02 3.58 -35.42
N ASP A 264 -0.89 2.88 -35.40
CA ASP A 264 0.17 3.09 -34.43
C ASP A 264 1.13 4.23 -34.77
N GLY A 265 0.94 4.88 -35.94
CA GLY A 265 1.86 5.91 -36.41
C GLY A 265 3.25 5.38 -36.81
N MET A 266 3.37 4.07 -37.05
CA MET A 266 4.58 3.36 -37.47
C MET A 266 4.73 3.36 -39.00
N CYS A 267 4.50 4.53 -39.59
CA CYS A 267 4.66 4.84 -41.00
C CYS A 267 4.79 6.35 -41.19
N TRP A 268 5.27 6.80 -42.36
CA TRP A 268 5.47 8.21 -42.68
C TRP A 268 4.79 8.60 -43.99
N LYS A 269 4.30 9.85 -44.08
CA LYS A 269 3.85 10.49 -45.31
C LYS A 269 4.88 11.50 -45.81
N ASP A 270 5.48 12.25 -44.89
CA ASP A 270 6.63 13.13 -45.15
C ASP A 270 7.92 12.49 -44.61
N GLU A 271 8.99 12.54 -45.41
CA GLU A 271 10.30 11.98 -45.05
C GLU A 271 10.91 12.60 -43.79
N ASN A 272 10.49 13.82 -43.42
CA ASN A 272 10.95 14.55 -42.25
C ASN A 272 10.13 14.30 -40.99
N GLU A 273 9.09 13.44 -41.06
CA GLU A 273 8.34 13.07 -39.86
C GLU A 273 9.25 12.43 -38.81
N LEU A 274 9.26 13.03 -37.62
CA LEU A 274 9.95 12.48 -36.46
C LEU A 274 9.21 11.25 -35.94
N TYR A 275 9.99 10.28 -35.47
CA TYR A 275 9.47 9.13 -34.74
C TYR A 275 8.69 9.60 -33.52
N ASN A 276 7.50 9.02 -33.31
CA ASN A 276 6.52 9.47 -32.31
C ASN A 276 6.18 10.99 -32.34
N GLY A 277 6.38 11.66 -33.49
CA GLY A 277 6.21 13.11 -33.60
C GLY A 277 7.16 13.92 -32.72
N GLY A 278 8.33 13.36 -32.39
CA GLY A 278 9.33 14.01 -31.52
C GLY A 278 8.96 14.02 -30.03
N LYS A 279 7.96 13.24 -29.64
CA LYS A 279 7.53 13.13 -28.24
C LYS A 279 8.29 12.00 -27.51
N PRO A 280 8.49 12.12 -26.19
CA PRO A 280 8.99 11.05 -25.33
C PRO A 280 8.32 9.69 -25.57
N PHE A 281 9.13 8.64 -25.59
CA PHE A 281 8.65 7.26 -25.66
C PHE A 281 9.58 6.31 -24.90
N LYS A 282 9.06 5.12 -24.62
CA LYS A 282 9.85 3.94 -24.28
C LYS A 282 9.61 2.85 -25.32
N LEU A 283 10.68 2.16 -25.69
CA LEU A 283 10.65 1.03 -26.62
C LEU A 283 11.21 -0.20 -25.92
N THR A 284 10.41 -1.26 -25.80
CA THR A 284 10.83 -2.52 -25.18
C THR A 284 10.88 -3.66 -26.20
N TYR A 285 11.87 -4.55 -26.04
CA TYR A 285 12.00 -5.83 -26.73
C TYR A 285 12.17 -6.93 -25.68
N ARG A 286 11.56 -8.10 -25.89
CA ARG A 286 11.54 -9.18 -24.89
C ARG A 286 11.51 -10.56 -25.51
N SER A 287 12.20 -11.49 -24.86
CA SER A 287 12.15 -12.94 -25.13
C SER A 287 11.77 -13.66 -23.84
N GLN A 288 10.60 -14.32 -23.84
CA GLN A 288 10.15 -15.13 -22.72
C GLN A 288 11.03 -16.38 -22.54
N THR A 289 11.47 -16.98 -23.65
CA THR A 289 12.29 -18.19 -23.67
C THR A 289 13.69 -17.94 -23.12
N ASP A 290 14.36 -16.88 -23.55
CA ASP A 290 15.70 -16.54 -23.07
C ASP A 290 15.68 -15.81 -21.71
N GLY A 291 14.50 -15.33 -21.27
CA GLY A 291 14.35 -14.56 -20.04
C GLY A 291 15.03 -13.18 -20.10
N VAL A 292 15.07 -12.54 -21.27
CA VAL A 292 15.73 -11.24 -21.47
C VAL A 292 14.71 -10.18 -21.86
N VAL A 293 14.82 -9.01 -21.22
CA VAL A 293 14.03 -7.81 -21.57
C VAL A 293 14.96 -6.60 -21.73
N VAL A 294 14.78 -5.88 -22.82
CA VAL A 294 15.59 -4.74 -23.26
C VAL A 294 14.67 -3.55 -23.40
N SER A 295 15.00 -2.41 -22.78
CA SER A 295 14.19 -1.19 -22.89
C SER A 295 15.04 0.04 -23.14
N ILE A 296 14.58 0.87 -24.07
CA ILE A 296 15.12 2.20 -24.36
C ILE A 296 14.18 3.26 -23.79
N LEU A 297 14.72 4.25 -23.08
CA LEU A 297 13.98 5.40 -22.58
C LEU A 297 14.42 6.66 -23.33
N ALA A 298 13.51 7.27 -24.10
CA ALA A 298 13.78 8.48 -24.89
C ALA A 298 13.33 9.76 -24.15
N ASP A 299 13.51 9.82 -22.84
CA ASP A 299 13.27 11.00 -21.99
C ASP A 299 13.96 10.80 -20.63
N THR A 300 14.37 11.90 -19.99
CA THR A 300 15.15 11.89 -18.74
C THR A 300 14.28 12.00 -17.49
N TYR A 301 12.97 12.19 -17.59
CA TYR A 301 12.10 12.27 -16.42
C TYR A 301 12.14 10.96 -15.61
N PHE A 302 12.51 11.07 -14.33
CA PHE A 302 12.76 9.97 -13.40
C PHE A 302 11.59 8.98 -13.26
N GLY A 303 10.35 9.44 -13.45
CA GLY A 303 9.19 8.56 -13.40
C GLY A 303 9.19 7.46 -14.47
N TYR A 304 9.86 7.65 -15.62
CA TYR A 304 10.05 6.59 -16.61
C TYR A 304 11.00 5.51 -16.08
N SER A 305 12.15 5.91 -15.51
CA SER A 305 13.14 5.02 -14.91
C SER A 305 12.53 4.09 -13.85
N LYS A 306 11.78 4.66 -12.89
CA LYS A 306 11.09 3.87 -11.85
C LYS A 306 10.13 2.84 -12.45
N LYS A 307 9.30 3.30 -13.38
CA LYS A 307 8.20 2.51 -13.94
C LYS A 307 8.65 1.49 -14.98
N GLU A 308 9.85 1.65 -15.54
CA GLU A 308 10.42 0.64 -16.41
C GLU A 308 10.94 -0.56 -15.63
N ILE A 309 11.58 -0.34 -14.47
CA ILE A 309 11.94 -1.44 -13.57
C ILE A 309 10.67 -2.16 -13.09
N LYS A 310 9.58 -1.44 -12.78
CA LYS A 310 8.25 -2.05 -12.52
C LYS A 310 7.80 -2.97 -13.66
N THR A 311 7.93 -2.50 -14.91
CA THR A 311 7.56 -3.27 -16.11
C THR A 311 8.38 -4.55 -16.23
N MET A 312 9.68 -4.47 -15.93
CA MET A 312 10.60 -5.61 -15.97
C MET A 312 10.33 -6.63 -14.85
N ILE A 313 9.98 -6.18 -13.64
CA ILE A 313 9.51 -7.06 -12.56
C ILE A 313 8.22 -7.77 -13.00
N SER A 314 7.28 -7.04 -13.60
CA SER A 314 6.04 -7.62 -14.13
C SER A 314 6.29 -8.70 -15.19
N PHE A 315 7.23 -8.44 -16.10
CA PHE A 315 7.68 -9.45 -17.07
C PHE A 315 8.24 -10.69 -16.37
N ALA A 316 9.13 -10.50 -15.38
CA ALA A 316 9.76 -11.60 -14.65
C ALA A 316 8.74 -12.43 -13.86
N CYS A 317 7.80 -11.81 -13.15
CA CYS A 317 6.73 -12.52 -12.43
C CYS A 317 5.88 -13.37 -13.38
N ASN A 318 5.51 -12.82 -14.54
CA ASN A 318 4.65 -13.52 -15.49
C ASN A 318 5.29 -14.78 -16.10
N ILE A 319 6.58 -14.73 -16.46
CA ILE A 319 7.25 -15.88 -17.08
C ILE A 319 7.75 -16.90 -16.05
N ARG A 320 8.01 -16.48 -14.81
CA ARG A 320 8.49 -17.36 -13.73
C ARG A 320 7.37 -17.95 -12.89
N GLY A 321 6.20 -17.31 -12.88
CA GLY A 321 5.07 -17.75 -12.08
C GLY A 321 5.31 -17.60 -10.59
N PHE A 322 4.47 -18.30 -9.81
CA PHE A 322 4.32 -18.23 -8.34
C PHE A 322 3.93 -16.86 -7.78
N SER A 323 4.27 -15.79 -8.48
CA SER A 323 4.24 -14.42 -8.02
C SER A 323 3.54 -13.51 -9.00
N GLN A 324 3.17 -12.33 -8.49
CA GLN A 324 2.59 -11.24 -9.27
C GLN A 324 3.33 -9.96 -8.95
N GLU A 325 3.55 -9.13 -9.97
CA GLU A 325 3.86 -7.72 -9.77
C GLU A 325 2.53 -6.95 -9.71
N GLU A 326 2.36 -6.08 -8.72
CA GLU A 326 1.10 -5.39 -8.48
C GLU A 326 1.32 -3.89 -8.23
N HIS A 327 0.44 -3.10 -8.85
CA HIS A 327 0.29 -1.68 -8.55
C HIS A 327 -0.69 -1.52 -7.38
N ALA A 328 -0.14 -1.60 -6.16
CA ALA A 328 -0.96 -1.74 -4.97
C ALA A 328 -0.35 -1.06 -3.74
N GLY A 329 -1.22 -0.40 -2.98
CA GLY A 329 -0.94 0.02 -1.61
C GLY A 329 -1.33 -1.06 -0.60
N GLY A 330 -0.87 -0.94 0.64
CA GLY A 330 -1.28 -1.86 1.69
C GLY A 330 -0.81 -1.44 3.08
N CYS A 331 -1.61 -1.73 4.10
CA CYS A 331 -1.25 -1.44 5.48
C CYS A 331 -1.67 -2.54 6.45
N TYR A 332 -0.81 -2.80 7.43
CA TYR A 332 -1.22 -3.51 8.62
C TYR A 332 -1.99 -2.56 9.53
N THR A 333 -3.08 -3.05 10.12
CA THR A 333 -3.91 -2.29 11.05
C THR A 333 -4.16 -3.11 12.31
N CYS A 334 -3.96 -2.48 13.46
CA CYS A 334 -4.19 -3.06 14.77
C CYS A 334 -5.21 -2.20 15.50
N PRO A 335 -6.42 -2.72 15.83
CA PRO A 335 -7.44 -1.92 16.49
C PRO A 335 -6.96 -1.38 17.83
N ALA A 336 -7.25 -0.10 18.08
CA ALA A 336 -7.01 0.55 19.36
C ALA A 336 -8.32 1.07 19.97
N TYR A 337 -8.28 1.26 21.29
CA TYR A 337 -9.40 1.78 22.09
C TYR A 337 -8.90 2.74 23.15
N SER A 338 -9.72 3.74 23.44
CA SER A 338 -9.57 4.63 24.58
C SER A 338 -10.16 3.97 25.83
N TRP A 339 -9.33 3.82 26.86
CA TRP A 339 -9.78 3.45 28.21
C TRP A 339 -10.03 4.68 29.09
N GLY A 340 -9.75 5.87 28.56
CA GLY A 340 -9.85 7.12 29.30
C GLY A 340 -8.89 7.11 30.48
N ARG A 341 -9.45 7.12 31.70
CA ARG A 341 -8.69 7.31 32.95
C ARG A 341 -8.42 6.05 33.76
N SER A 342 -9.04 4.92 33.39
CA SER A 342 -8.95 3.65 34.14
C SER A 342 -8.94 2.44 33.22
N PHE A 343 -7.99 1.52 33.45
CA PHE A 343 -7.84 0.24 32.74
C PHE A 343 -7.78 -0.92 33.72
N ARG A 344 -8.36 -2.06 33.32
CA ARG A 344 -8.27 -3.34 34.04
C ARG A 344 -8.06 -4.47 33.04
N SER A 345 -7.07 -5.31 33.28
CA SER A 345 -6.80 -6.46 32.41
C SER A 345 -7.96 -7.47 32.39
N SER A 346 -8.74 -7.54 33.48
CA SER A 346 -9.90 -8.43 33.61
C SER A 346 -11.10 -8.06 32.74
N ASP A 347 -11.10 -6.88 32.11
CA ASP A 347 -12.19 -6.49 31.22
C ASP A 347 -12.23 -7.40 29.97
N SER A 348 -13.42 -7.91 29.65
CA SER A 348 -13.63 -8.84 28.53
C SER A 348 -13.11 -8.34 27.17
N ARG A 349 -13.01 -7.01 26.96
CA ARG A 349 -12.46 -6.42 25.73
C ARG A 349 -10.96 -6.67 25.55
N VAL A 350 -10.23 -6.96 26.63
CA VAL A 350 -8.80 -7.29 26.61
C VAL A 350 -8.58 -8.70 26.07
N GLY A 351 -9.57 -9.59 26.21
CA GLY A 351 -9.51 -10.96 25.69
C GLY A 351 -8.51 -11.86 26.42
N LEU A 352 -8.12 -11.48 27.64
CA LEU A 352 -7.20 -12.27 28.47
C LEU A 352 -7.94 -13.33 29.32
N TYR A 353 -9.23 -13.14 29.58
CA TYR A 353 -10.03 -13.98 30.49
C TYR A 353 -11.30 -14.50 29.83
N ASN A 354 -11.67 -15.75 30.15
CA ASN A 354 -12.92 -16.37 29.70
C ASN A 354 -14.16 -15.88 30.48
N ASN A 355 -14.00 -15.55 31.77
CA ASN A 355 -15.04 -14.99 32.62
C ASN A 355 -14.47 -13.88 33.52
N ALA A 356 -14.86 -12.64 33.28
CA ALA A 356 -14.34 -11.46 33.96
C ALA A 356 -14.84 -11.29 35.41
N GLN A 357 -15.91 -12.00 35.80
CA GLN A 357 -16.63 -11.72 37.05
C GLN A 357 -15.94 -12.30 38.31
N HIS A 358 -15.06 -13.30 38.18
CA HIS A 358 -14.41 -13.98 39.32
C HIS A 358 -12.92 -14.25 39.03
N VAL A 359 -12.08 -13.22 39.11
CA VAL A 359 -10.62 -13.36 39.02
C VAL A 359 -10.00 -12.68 40.24
N GLU A 360 -9.65 -13.48 41.24
CA GLU A 360 -9.02 -13.02 42.49
C GLU A 360 -7.58 -13.51 42.63
N SER A 361 -7.18 -14.56 41.90
CA SER A 361 -5.83 -15.16 42.02
C SER A 361 -5.35 -15.91 40.77
N VAL A 362 -4.02 -16.13 40.66
CA VAL A 362 -3.31 -16.80 39.54
C VAL A 362 -3.88 -18.19 39.16
N SER A 363 -4.65 -18.84 40.03
CA SER A 363 -5.33 -20.10 39.73
C SER A 363 -6.59 -19.98 38.86
N ASP A 364 -7.25 -18.82 38.81
CA ASP A 364 -8.49 -18.60 38.04
C ASP A 364 -8.25 -18.53 36.52
N PHE A 365 -6.99 -18.58 36.10
CA PHE A 365 -6.50 -18.33 34.74
C PHE A 365 -6.51 -19.58 33.84
N THR A 366 -6.75 -20.77 34.39
CA THR A 366 -6.44 -22.08 33.74
C THR A 366 -7.64 -22.83 33.12
N ALA A 367 -8.81 -22.21 32.95
CA ALA A 367 -10.00 -22.92 32.46
C ALA A 367 -9.85 -23.37 30.98
N LYS A 368 -9.92 -24.71 30.77
CA LYS A 368 -9.72 -25.44 29.50
C LYS A 368 -10.47 -24.86 28.28
N LYS A 369 -9.78 -24.84 27.14
CA LYS A 369 -10.29 -24.44 25.81
C LYS A 369 -11.40 -25.40 25.32
N THR A 370 -12.55 -24.86 24.92
CA THR A 370 -13.46 -25.54 23.97
C THR A 370 -13.14 -25.11 22.53
N LYS A 371 -13.49 -25.95 21.55
CA LYS A 371 -13.15 -25.79 20.12
C LYS A 371 -13.74 -24.54 19.45
N GLU A 372 -14.83 -23.98 19.99
CA GLU A 372 -15.46 -22.72 19.50
C GLU A 372 -14.87 -21.46 20.16
N GLN A 373 -14.17 -21.59 21.30
CA GLN A 373 -13.62 -20.45 22.07
C GLN A 373 -12.17 -20.10 21.68
N SER A 374 -11.52 -20.92 20.86
CA SER A 374 -10.13 -20.75 20.40
C SER A 374 -9.94 -19.59 19.43
N GLU A 375 -10.99 -19.08 18.78
CA GLU A 375 -10.88 -17.97 17.83
C GLU A 375 -10.79 -16.59 18.50
N ARG A 376 -11.18 -16.47 19.78
CA ARG A 376 -11.22 -15.18 20.51
C ARG A 376 -10.35 -15.11 21.76
N THR A 377 -9.83 -16.23 22.24
CA THR A 377 -9.14 -16.30 23.54
C THR A 377 -7.88 -17.14 23.42
N LEU A 378 -6.74 -16.47 23.26
CA LEU A 378 -5.41 -17.05 23.29
C LEU A 378 -4.83 -16.72 24.68
N THR A 379 -5.12 -17.58 25.65
CA THR A 379 -4.61 -17.44 27.02
C THR A 379 -3.18 -17.94 27.06
N HIS A 380 -2.23 -17.02 26.86
CA HIS A 380 -0.84 -17.18 27.30
C HIS A 380 -0.74 -16.73 28.75
N THR A 381 -0.03 -17.51 29.57
CA THR A 381 0.37 -17.10 30.91
C THR A 381 1.64 -16.27 30.86
N PHE A 382 1.94 -15.53 31.93
CA PHE A 382 3.21 -14.82 32.08
C PHE A 382 4.40 -15.78 32.02
N ALA A 383 4.25 -17.02 32.50
CA ALA A 383 5.26 -18.06 32.41
C ALA A 383 5.59 -18.42 30.95
N GLU A 384 4.56 -18.66 30.12
CA GLU A 384 4.74 -18.95 28.69
C GLU A 384 5.30 -17.74 27.93
N MET A 385 4.85 -16.52 28.26
CA MET A 385 5.41 -15.29 27.70
C MET A 385 6.90 -15.16 28.05
N LYS A 386 7.28 -15.43 29.31
CA LYS A 386 8.68 -15.39 29.77
C LYS A 386 9.55 -16.42 29.05
N GLU A 387 9.03 -17.62 28.81
CA GLU A 387 9.72 -18.64 28.02
C GLU A 387 9.94 -18.15 26.57
N LEU A 388 8.87 -17.72 25.90
CA LEU A 388 8.92 -17.26 24.51
C LEU A 388 9.85 -16.05 24.33
N LEU A 389 9.85 -15.12 25.28
CA LEU A 389 10.64 -13.88 25.24
C LEU A 389 12.02 -14.01 25.89
N GLY A 390 12.44 -15.16 26.44
CA GLY A 390 13.69 -15.28 27.22
C GLY A 390 14.96 -14.81 26.48
N GLY A 391 14.97 -14.95 25.15
CA GLY A 391 16.03 -14.41 24.30
C GLY A 391 15.97 -12.89 24.10
N LYS A 392 14.78 -12.28 24.16
CA LYS A 392 14.50 -10.89 23.77
C LYS A 392 14.20 -9.95 24.94
N ALA A 393 13.87 -10.48 26.12
CA ALA A 393 13.60 -9.70 27.32
C ALA A 393 14.40 -10.24 28.51
N THR A 394 14.55 -9.42 29.54
CA THR A 394 15.21 -9.78 30.80
C THR A 394 14.18 -9.77 31.93
N TYR A 395 14.13 -10.83 32.71
CA TYR A 395 13.25 -10.92 33.88
C TYR A 395 13.86 -10.22 35.09
N ASP A 396 13.11 -9.27 35.65
CA ASP A 396 13.44 -8.64 36.93
C ASP A 396 12.71 -9.41 38.04
N GLN A 397 13.44 -10.26 38.77
CA GLN A 397 12.88 -11.10 39.83
C GLN A 397 12.32 -10.31 41.02
N GLN A 398 12.83 -9.10 41.27
CA GLN A 398 12.34 -8.28 42.38
C GLN A 398 11.03 -7.58 42.00
N LYS A 399 10.90 -7.22 40.72
CA LYS A 399 9.74 -6.47 40.22
C LYS A 399 8.68 -7.34 39.58
N GLY A 400 8.97 -8.59 39.23
CA GLY A 400 7.98 -9.53 38.69
C GLY A 400 7.52 -9.22 37.26
N TYR A 401 8.34 -8.56 36.44
CA TYR A 401 8.03 -8.26 35.02
C TYR A 401 9.26 -8.46 34.11
N LEU A 402 9.06 -8.47 32.79
CA LEU A 402 10.15 -8.53 31.81
C LEU A 402 10.42 -7.15 31.20
N ILE A 403 11.68 -6.83 30.92
CA ILE A 403 12.10 -5.63 30.20
C ILE A 403 12.68 -6.03 28.85
N ASP A 404 12.19 -5.44 27.77
CA ASP A 404 12.71 -5.73 26.44
C ASP A 404 14.19 -5.33 26.28
N LYS A 405 14.95 -6.13 25.52
CA LYS A 405 16.38 -5.87 25.28
C LYS A 405 16.59 -4.81 24.21
N SER A 406 15.73 -4.75 23.19
CA SER A 406 15.85 -3.85 22.04
C SER A 406 15.20 -2.50 22.32
N PHE A 407 14.09 -2.49 23.05
CA PHE A 407 13.33 -1.29 23.41
C PHE A 407 13.09 -1.23 24.90
N LYS A 408 14.01 -0.63 25.67
CA LYS A 408 13.97 -0.64 27.15
C LYS A 408 12.70 -0.06 27.76
N ASN A 409 11.96 0.71 26.97
CA ASN A 409 10.67 1.27 27.33
C ASN A 409 9.48 0.30 27.10
N VAL A 410 9.70 -0.93 26.64
CA VAL A 410 8.69 -1.98 26.55
C VAL A 410 8.79 -2.88 27.79
N ILE A 411 7.71 -2.92 28.57
CA ILE A 411 7.60 -3.71 29.80
C ILE A 411 6.48 -4.74 29.63
N TYR A 412 6.83 -6.01 29.82
CA TYR A 412 5.87 -7.11 29.76
C TYR A 412 5.41 -7.45 31.17
N LEU A 413 4.12 -7.26 31.44
CA LEU A 413 3.50 -7.42 32.74
C LEU A 413 2.81 -8.79 32.88
N PRO A 414 2.63 -9.27 34.12
CA PRO A 414 1.78 -10.42 34.41
C PRO A 414 0.30 -10.12 34.13
N GLU A 415 -0.54 -11.12 34.28
CA GLU A 415 -1.91 -11.10 33.76
C GLU A 415 -2.81 -10.12 34.51
N TYR A 416 -2.63 -9.96 35.82
CA TYR A 416 -3.43 -9.05 36.64
C TYR A 416 -2.81 -7.66 36.65
N VAL A 417 -3.45 -6.71 35.96
CA VAL A 417 -3.00 -5.31 35.86
C VAL A 417 -4.18 -4.36 35.95
N ASN A 418 -4.06 -3.37 36.82
CA ASN A 418 -4.97 -2.23 36.92
C ASN A 418 -4.18 -0.93 36.75
N ILE A 419 -4.78 0.07 36.10
CA ILE A 419 -4.18 1.40 35.94
C ILE A 419 -5.22 2.44 36.28
N GLU A 420 -4.87 3.39 37.13
CA GLU A 420 -5.69 4.55 37.49
C GLU A 420 -4.91 5.86 37.26
N LEU A 421 -5.49 6.79 36.51
CA LEU A 421 -4.83 8.08 36.23
C LEU A 421 -5.04 9.11 37.33
N SER A 422 -5.96 8.89 38.27
CA SER A 422 -6.16 9.76 39.44
C SER A 422 -4.93 9.78 40.35
N ASP A 423 -4.34 8.62 40.60
CA ASP A 423 -3.14 8.44 41.42
C ASP A 423 -1.87 8.19 40.59
N ARG A 424 -2.03 7.96 39.28
CA ARG A 424 -0.98 7.71 38.28
C ARG A 424 -0.24 6.39 38.53
N ASN A 425 -0.97 5.38 38.98
CA ASN A 425 -0.41 4.08 39.35
C ASN A 425 -0.76 2.99 38.33
N VAL A 426 0.21 2.11 38.08
CA VAL A 426 0.04 0.77 37.51
C VAL A 426 0.20 -0.22 38.66
N THR A 427 -0.84 -0.97 38.96
CA THR A 427 -0.88 -1.97 40.04
C THR A 427 -1.00 -3.36 39.43
N TYR A 428 -0.15 -4.29 39.84
CA TYR A 428 -0.11 -5.65 39.31
C TYR A 428 0.29 -6.67 40.37
N LYS A 429 0.03 -7.96 40.11
CA LYS A 429 0.41 -9.06 41.01
C LYS A 429 1.76 -9.64 40.61
N HIS A 430 2.69 -9.78 41.55
CA HIS A 430 3.96 -10.46 41.29
C HIS A 430 3.70 -11.93 40.94
N PRO A 431 4.26 -12.46 39.83
CA PRO A 431 3.94 -13.80 39.35
C PRO A 431 4.36 -14.92 40.33
N ASP A 432 5.50 -14.75 41.02
CA ASP A 432 6.03 -15.77 41.94
C ASP A 432 5.49 -15.67 43.39
N THR A 433 5.24 -14.47 43.92
CA THR A 433 4.84 -14.25 45.33
C THR A 433 3.37 -13.88 45.50
N ASN A 434 2.66 -13.56 44.41
CA ASN A 434 1.30 -13.02 44.39
C ASN A 434 1.12 -11.70 45.19
N GLU A 435 2.22 -11.05 45.56
CA GLU A 435 2.22 -9.74 46.21
C GLU A 435 1.70 -8.66 45.26
N THR A 436 1.03 -7.63 45.79
CA THR A 436 0.55 -6.51 44.98
C THR A 436 1.63 -5.45 44.89
N LEU A 437 2.17 -5.25 43.69
CA LEU A 437 3.18 -4.23 43.41
C LEU A 437 2.54 -3.02 42.71
N THR A 438 3.15 -1.85 42.91
CA THR A 438 2.69 -0.60 42.30
C THR A 438 3.87 0.18 41.73
N MET A 439 3.72 0.71 40.53
CA MET A 439 4.67 1.62 39.89
C MET A 439 3.95 2.83 39.29
N LYS A 440 4.67 3.93 39.04
CA LYS A 440 4.11 5.08 38.32
C LYS A 440 3.97 4.77 36.84
N ILE A 441 2.82 5.16 36.27
CA ILE A 441 2.63 5.08 34.82
C ILE A 441 3.53 6.11 34.11
N SER A 442 4.13 5.69 33.00
CA SER A 442 4.94 6.56 32.13
C SER A 442 4.33 6.64 30.73
N SER A 443 4.39 7.82 30.11
CA SER A 443 4.01 8.01 28.70
C SER A 443 5.03 7.44 27.72
N GLU A 444 6.26 7.22 28.18
CA GLU A 444 7.34 6.65 27.36
C GLU A 444 7.27 5.12 27.31
N THR A 445 6.53 4.50 28.24
CA THR A 445 6.48 3.05 28.40
C THR A 445 5.31 2.41 27.67
N VAL A 446 5.59 1.34 26.93
CA VAL A 446 4.57 0.44 26.36
C VAL A 446 4.46 -0.78 27.28
N TYR A 447 3.29 -0.96 27.89
CA TYR A 447 3.01 -2.11 28.73
C TYR A 447 2.35 -3.20 27.90
N VAL A 448 2.79 -4.46 28.04
CA VAL A 448 2.31 -5.58 27.23
C VAL A 448 1.86 -6.71 28.14
N LEU A 449 0.64 -7.21 27.92
CA LEU A 449 0.07 -8.36 28.62
C LEU A 449 0.45 -9.68 27.91
N PRO A 450 0.32 -10.84 28.58
CA PRO A 450 0.74 -12.13 28.02
C PRO A 450 0.08 -12.52 26.70
N ASN A 451 -1.17 -12.10 26.45
CA ASN A 451 -1.85 -12.33 25.16
C ASN A 451 -1.43 -11.35 24.05
N GLY A 452 -0.45 -10.48 24.30
CA GLY A 452 -0.01 -9.43 23.38
C GLY A 452 -0.86 -8.15 23.41
N TYR A 453 -1.83 -8.02 24.31
CA TYR A 453 -2.56 -6.76 24.45
C TYR A 453 -1.63 -5.66 24.99
N GLN A 454 -1.71 -4.46 24.42
CA GLN A 454 -0.84 -3.34 24.80
C GLN A 454 -1.61 -2.26 25.54
N MET A 455 -0.95 -1.59 26.48
CA MET A 455 -1.43 -0.33 27.08
C MET A 455 -0.34 0.73 27.02
N GLN A 456 -0.74 1.97 26.74
CA GLN A 456 0.15 3.13 26.79
C GLN A 456 -0.58 4.37 27.31
N LEU A 457 0.11 5.20 28.09
CA LEU A 457 -0.37 6.54 28.42
C LEU A 457 -0.08 7.48 27.26
N GLN A 458 -1.11 7.94 26.57
CA GLN A 458 -0.98 8.86 25.44
C GLN A 458 -1.68 10.18 25.72
N ARG A 459 -1.16 11.25 25.12
CA ARG A 459 -1.81 12.55 25.08
C ARG A 459 -2.55 12.69 23.76
N HIS A 460 -3.87 12.80 23.81
CA HIS A 460 -4.69 12.91 22.61
C HIS A 460 -4.26 14.11 21.76
N PRO A 461 -3.98 13.94 20.46
CA PRO A 461 -3.31 14.97 19.66
C PRO A 461 -4.17 16.22 19.44
N VAL A 462 -5.50 16.06 19.40
CA VAL A 462 -6.46 17.17 19.26
C VAL A 462 -6.80 17.78 20.63
N THR A 463 -7.47 17.03 21.51
CA THR A 463 -7.94 17.52 22.83
C THR A 463 -6.86 17.81 23.86
N LYS A 464 -5.62 17.34 23.62
CA LYS A 464 -4.48 17.44 24.55
C LYS A 464 -4.69 16.77 25.91
N GLN A 465 -5.74 15.96 26.08
CA GLN A 465 -6.03 15.21 27.30
C GLN A 465 -5.20 13.92 27.38
N TRP A 466 -4.78 13.57 28.60
CA TRP A 466 -4.10 12.31 28.88
C TRP A 466 -5.10 11.16 29.03
N MET A 467 -4.80 10.04 28.39
CA MET A 467 -5.66 8.86 28.35
C MET A 467 -4.83 7.59 28.22
N ILE A 468 -5.39 6.49 28.71
CA ILE A 468 -4.85 5.15 28.49
C ILE A 468 -5.39 4.65 27.15
N VAL A 469 -4.49 4.34 26.22
CA VAL A 469 -4.82 3.71 24.94
C VAL A 469 -4.43 2.25 25.02
N GLY A 470 -5.37 1.37 24.63
CA GLY A 470 -5.13 -0.05 24.55
C GLY A 470 -5.19 -0.55 23.12
N THR A 471 -4.24 -1.39 22.71
CA THR A 471 -4.17 -1.92 21.34
C THR A 471 -4.27 -3.43 21.35
N LEU A 472 -5.18 -3.96 20.52
CA LEU A 472 -5.39 -5.41 20.42
C LEU A 472 -4.17 -6.12 19.79
N PRO A 473 -3.95 -7.41 20.14
CA PRO A 473 -2.91 -8.22 19.52
C PRO A 473 -3.17 -8.53 18.04
N THR A 474 -4.44 -8.59 17.64
CA THR A 474 -4.84 -8.95 16.27
C THR A 474 -4.38 -7.88 15.28
N THR A 475 -3.58 -8.31 14.31
CA THR A 475 -3.19 -7.49 13.15
C THR A 475 -3.96 -7.98 11.94
N LYS A 476 -4.51 -7.05 11.15
CA LYS A 476 -5.01 -7.35 9.81
C LYS A 476 -4.22 -6.63 8.75
N PHE A 477 -3.99 -7.28 7.62
CA PHE A 477 -3.42 -6.67 6.44
C PHE A 477 -4.50 -6.33 5.42
N LEU A 478 -4.73 -5.03 5.21
CA LEU A 478 -5.59 -4.56 4.12
C LEU A 478 -4.72 -4.26 2.91
N TYR A 479 -5.15 -4.78 1.76
CA TYR A 479 -4.41 -4.67 0.50
C TYR A 479 -5.27 -3.98 -0.56
N LYS A 480 -4.73 -2.93 -1.19
CA LYS A 480 -5.45 -2.08 -2.16
C LYS A 480 -4.82 -2.18 -3.55
N PRO A 481 -5.06 -3.27 -4.29
CA PRO A 481 -4.58 -3.41 -5.66
C PRO A 481 -5.50 -2.67 -6.65
N SER A 482 -5.05 -2.60 -7.91
CA SER A 482 -5.86 -2.20 -9.07
C SER A 482 -6.69 -0.92 -8.82
N SER A 483 -6.01 0.10 -8.30
CA SER A 483 -6.65 1.31 -7.81
C SER A 483 -6.17 2.50 -8.64
N VAL A 484 -7.07 3.04 -9.47
CA VAL A 484 -6.78 4.14 -10.40
C VAL A 484 -6.25 5.39 -9.69
N SER A 485 -5.55 6.26 -10.41
CA SER A 485 -5.04 7.50 -9.84
C SER A 485 -6.16 8.34 -9.22
N GLY A 486 -6.01 8.70 -7.94
CA GLY A 486 -7.00 9.45 -7.17
C GLY A 486 -8.10 8.60 -6.54
N SER A 487 -7.96 7.26 -6.49
CA SER A 487 -8.85 6.40 -5.69
C SER A 487 -8.37 6.12 -4.26
N GLY A 488 -7.27 6.74 -3.87
CA GLY A 488 -6.77 6.74 -2.49
C GLY A 488 -5.90 5.52 -2.14
N LYS A 489 -4.83 5.25 -2.89
CA LYS A 489 -3.95 4.09 -2.59
C LYS A 489 -3.17 4.30 -1.29
N SER A 490 -2.44 5.41 -1.20
CA SER A 490 -1.61 5.77 -0.04
C SER A 490 -2.47 6.25 1.14
N GLU A 491 -3.69 6.74 0.88
CA GLU A 491 -4.67 7.11 1.91
C GLU A 491 -5.09 5.93 2.79
N LEU A 492 -4.95 4.69 2.32
CA LEU A 492 -5.27 3.51 3.12
C LEU A 492 -4.40 3.44 4.39
N SER A 493 -3.12 3.82 4.31
CA SER A 493 -2.19 3.79 5.44
C SER A 493 -2.18 5.05 6.31
N LYS A 494 -2.79 6.15 5.84
CA LYS A 494 -2.88 7.41 6.63
C LYS A 494 -3.80 7.23 7.82
N SER A 495 -3.56 7.92 8.93
CA SER A 495 -4.43 7.86 10.11
C SER A 495 -5.67 8.73 9.92
N ILE A 496 -6.83 8.27 10.38
CA ILE A 496 -8.03 9.13 10.47
C ILE A 496 -7.88 10.24 11.52
N MET A 497 -6.91 10.12 12.44
CA MET A 497 -6.70 11.10 13.51
C MET A 497 -6.44 12.51 12.98
N ASP A 498 -5.77 12.62 11.83
CA ASP A 498 -5.48 13.91 11.19
C ASP A 498 -6.74 14.63 10.69
N ALA A 499 -7.84 13.89 10.53
CA ALA A 499 -9.15 14.42 10.12
C ALA A 499 -10.13 14.58 11.31
N VAL A 500 -9.71 14.29 12.55
CA VAL A 500 -10.55 14.44 13.74
C VAL A 500 -10.57 15.90 14.21
N THR A 501 -11.76 16.38 14.52
CA THR A 501 -11.98 17.65 15.23
C THR A 501 -12.62 17.37 16.60
N SER A 502 -12.45 18.26 17.58
CA SER A 502 -12.96 18.04 18.93
C SER A 502 -13.65 19.29 19.50
N GLY A 503 -14.53 19.08 20.46
CA GLY A 503 -15.13 20.14 21.28
C GLY A 503 -15.78 19.57 22.54
N PRO A 504 -16.21 20.41 23.49
CA PRO A 504 -16.87 19.96 24.71
C PRO A 504 -18.14 19.14 24.40
N PHE A 505 -18.43 18.16 25.25
CA PHE A 505 -19.76 17.56 25.30
C PHE A 505 -20.72 18.55 25.96
N PHE A 506 -21.65 19.09 25.17
CA PHE A 506 -22.60 20.09 25.66
C PHE A 506 -23.78 19.42 26.38
N CYS A 507 -24.12 19.97 27.53
CA CYS A 507 -25.26 19.60 28.34
C CYS A 507 -26.12 20.86 28.54
N LYS A 508 -27.26 20.92 27.85
CA LYS A 508 -28.16 22.08 27.91
C LYS A 508 -28.80 22.27 29.29
N ASN A 509 -29.20 21.17 29.92
CA ASN A 509 -29.75 21.11 31.28
C ASN A 509 -29.23 19.84 31.95
N PHE A 510 -28.44 20.01 33.01
CA PHE A 510 -27.78 18.90 33.69
C PHE A 510 -28.77 17.97 34.38
N LYS A 511 -29.77 18.53 35.06
CA LYS A 511 -30.81 17.75 35.72
C LYS A 511 -31.60 16.90 34.72
N ASP A 512 -32.09 17.52 33.66
CA ASP A 512 -32.90 16.82 32.64
C ASP A 512 -32.09 15.71 31.95
N MET A 513 -30.80 15.93 31.71
CA MET A 513 -29.91 14.91 31.14
C MET A 513 -29.73 13.72 32.07
N MET A 514 -29.47 13.97 33.36
CA MET A 514 -29.29 12.92 34.37
C MET A 514 -30.58 12.14 34.62
N ASP A 515 -31.72 12.81 34.71
CA ASP A 515 -33.04 12.21 34.92
C ASP A 515 -33.46 11.40 33.69
N GLY A 516 -33.26 11.94 32.49
CA GLY A 516 -33.51 11.26 31.23
C GLY A 516 -32.66 9.99 31.07
N ALA A 517 -31.38 10.05 31.43
CA ALA A 517 -30.49 8.90 31.36
C ALA A 517 -30.94 7.76 32.29
N GLU A 518 -31.30 8.05 33.54
CA GLU A 518 -31.84 7.05 34.47
C GLU A 518 -33.12 6.40 33.94
N LYS A 519 -34.00 7.20 33.34
CA LYS A 519 -35.25 6.69 32.75
C LYS A 519 -35.00 5.70 31.61
N VAL A 520 -33.94 5.89 30.83
CA VAL A 520 -33.54 4.93 29.80
C VAL A 520 -32.84 3.72 30.41
N LEU A 521 -31.93 3.90 31.37
CA LEU A 521 -31.19 2.81 32.02
C LEU A 521 -32.12 1.79 32.71
N THR A 522 -33.18 2.29 33.33
CA THR A 522 -34.20 1.47 34.02
C THR A 522 -35.30 0.94 33.08
N GLY A 523 -35.22 1.22 31.78
CA GLY A 523 -36.21 0.79 30.79
C GLY A 523 -36.25 -0.72 30.54
N ASN A 524 -37.44 -1.25 30.24
CA ASN A 524 -37.61 -2.66 29.88
C ASN A 524 -37.42 -2.89 28.38
N PHE A 525 -36.36 -3.61 28.00
CA PHE A 525 -36.01 -3.88 26.62
C PHE A 525 -36.51 -5.23 26.07
N ASN A 526 -37.22 -6.05 26.87
CA ASN A 526 -37.54 -7.44 26.52
C ASN A 526 -38.55 -7.58 25.37
N GLN A 527 -39.46 -6.61 25.22
CA GLN A 527 -40.54 -6.61 24.22
C GLN A 527 -40.27 -5.63 23.07
N ARG A 528 -39.01 -5.27 22.84
CA ARG A 528 -38.64 -4.26 21.85
C ARG A 528 -38.77 -4.74 20.40
N PHE A 529 -38.71 -6.05 20.14
CA PHE A 529 -38.78 -6.57 18.78
C PHE A 529 -40.22 -6.81 18.35
N ARG A 530 -40.48 -6.66 17.05
CA ARG A 530 -41.75 -7.10 16.48
C ARG A 530 -41.86 -8.63 16.54
N PRO A 531 -43.08 -9.20 16.60
CA PRO A 531 -43.30 -10.64 16.74
C PRO A 531 -42.48 -11.50 15.76
N GLU A 532 -42.38 -11.06 14.50
CA GLU A 532 -41.63 -11.74 13.43
C GLU A 532 -40.12 -11.77 13.65
N PHE A 533 -39.56 -10.89 14.48
CA PHE A 533 -38.14 -10.86 14.84
C PHE A 533 -37.87 -11.36 16.28
N GLN A 534 -38.91 -11.58 17.08
CA GLN A 534 -38.79 -11.88 18.50
C GLN A 534 -37.99 -13.17 18.77
N ASP A 535 -38.21 -14.22 17.98
CA ASP A 535 -37.53 -15.51 18.16
C ASP A 535 -36.09 -15.50 17.64
N GLN A 536 -35.76 -14.67 16.64
CA GLN A 536 -34.38 -14.48 16.16
C GLN A 536 -33.48 -13.80 17.19
N TYR A 537 -34.04 -12.97 18.07
CA TYR A 537 -33.28 -12.15 19.01
C TYR A 537 -33.60 -12.43 20.49
N LYS A 538 -34.27 -13.55 20.75
CA LYS A 538 -34.58 -14.03 22.09
C LYS A 538 -33.28 -14.34 22.83
N SER A 539 -33.08 -13.75 24.01
CA SER A 539 -31.93 -14.13 24.84
C SER A 539 -32.15 -15.53 25.41
N LYS A 540 -31.08 -16.30 25.60
CA LYS A 540 -31.15 -17.64 26.24
C LYS A 540 -31.74 -17.59 27.66
N SER A 541 -31.67 -16.44 28.33
CA SER A 541 -32.22 -16.20 29.68
C SER A 541 -33.61 -15.57 29.68
N GLY A 542 -34.19 -15.24 28.53
CA GLY A 542 -35.45 -14.50 28.42
C GLY A 542 -35.40 -13.02 28.83
N MET A 543 -34.30 -12.56 29.45
CA MET A 543 -34.10 -11.17 29.90
C MET A 543 -32.99 -10.46 29.11
N SER A 544 -33.19 -9.17 28.84
CA SER A 544 -32.18 -8.27 28.28
C SER A 544 -31.17 -7.88 29.36
N ARG A 545 -29.88 -7.98 29.03
CA ARG A 545 -28.78 -7.47 29.87
C ARG A 545 -28.96 -5.97 30.16
N HIS A 546 -28.62 -5.51 31.37
CA HIS A 546 -28.63 -4.08 31.70
C HIS A 546 -27.65 -3.29 30.79
N ILE A 547 -27.91 -1.99 30.56
CA ILE A 547 -27.08 -1.16 29.67
C ILE A 547 -25.62 -1.09 30.18
N LEU A 548 -25.43 -0.86 31.48
CA LEU A 548 -24.10 -0.69 32.09
C LEU A 548 -23.39 -2.00 32.42
N ALA A 549 -24.06 -3.15 32.33
CA ALA A 549 -23.48 -4.46 32.60
C ALA A 549 -22.24 -4.76 31.73
N ALA A 550 -21.21 -5.37 32.33
CA ALA A 550 -19.91 -5.59 31.67
C ALA A 550 -20.02 -6.47 30.41
N GLU A 551 -20.97 -7.41 30.40
CA GLU A 551 -21.22 -8.34 29.30
C GLU A 551 -21.87 -7.64 28.09
N ARG A 552 -22.36 -6.41 28.25
CA ARG A 552 -23.02 -5.64 27.20
C ARG A 552 -22.02 -4.64 26.60
N THR A 553 -21.70 -4.81 25.32
CA THR A 553 -20.77 -3.91 24.61
C THR A 553 -21.44 -2.58 24.28
N ILE A 554 -20.68 -1.48 24.25
CA ILE A 554 -21.20 -0.16 23.83
C ILE A 554 -21.80 -0.19 22.43
N GLY A 555 -21.22 -0.94 21.47
CA GLY A 555 -21.80 -1.11 20.14
C GLY A 555 -23.21 -1.71 20.18
N SER A 556 -23.44 -2.69 21.07
CA SER A 556 -24.79 -3.26 21.28
C SER A 556 -25.74 -2.30 22.01
N VAL A 557 -25.23 -1.35 22.79
CA VAL A 557 -26.01 -0.27 23.40
C VAL A 557 -26.39 0.76 22.35
N ILE A 558 -25.46 1.16 21.47
CA ILE A 558 -25.75 2.04 20.32
C ILE A 558 -26.83 1.43 19.46
N GLN A 559 -26.72 0.13 19.13
CA GLN A 559 -27.79 -0.57 18.39
C GLN A 559 -29.12 -0.55 19.15
N LEU A 560 -29.13 -0.84 20.44
CA LEU A 560 -30.35 -0.83 21.27
C LEU A 560 -31.06 0.52 21.25
N LEU A 561 -30.28 1.60 21.29
CA LEU A 561 -30.75 2.98 21.36
C LEU A 561 -30.69 3.69 20.00
N THR A 562 -30.71 2.92 18.91
CA THR A 562 -30.90 3.44 17.54
C THR A 562 -32.22 2.93 17.01
N ILE A 563 -33.00 3.79 16.37
CA ILE A 563 -34.28 3.44 15.73
C ILE A 563 -34.05 2.38 14.65
N GLN A 564 -34.85 1.31 14.68
CA GLN A 564 -34.73 0.19 13.73
C GLN A 564 -36.10 -0.36 13.34
N GLU A 565 -36.23 -0.82 12.11
CA GLU A 565 -37.47 -1.42 11.58
C GLU A 565 -37.88 -2.69 12.32
N LYS A 566 -36.89 -3.47 12.80
CA LYS A 566 -37.15 -4.69 13.59
C LYS A 566 -37.74 -4.43 14.98
N TYR A 567 -37.79 -3.17 15.42
CA TYR A 567 -38.40 -2.80 16.70
C TYR A 567 -39.89 -2.49 16.56
N THR A 568 -40.63 -2.68 17.65
CA THR A 568 -42.05 -2.30 17.71
C THR A 568 -42.21 -0.80 17.50
N GLU A 569 -43.35 -0.38 16.94
CA GLU A 569 -43.63 1.05 16.77
C GLU A 569 -43.61 1.79 18.10
N ASP A 570 -44.12 1.17 19.16
CA ASP A 570 -44.13 1.76 20.50
C ASP A 570 -42.72 1.96 21.05
N TYR A 571 -41.82 0.98 20.85
CA TYR A 571 -40.42 1.13 21.28
C TYR A 571 -39.71 2.22 20.48
N ASN A 572 -39.93 2.30 19.17
CA ASN A 572 -39.34 3.36 18.35
C ASN A 572 -39.90 4.74 18.70
N LYS A 573 -41.20 4.87 18.98
CA LYS A 573 -41.82 6.12 19.46
C LYS A 573 -41.27 6.52 20.82
N TRP A 574 -41.15 5.57 21.76
CA TRP A 574 -40.52 5.79 23.07
C TRP A 574 -39.07 6.26 22.92
N LEU A 575 -38.27 5.59 22.10
CA LEU A 575 -36.88 5.97 21.87
C LEU A 575 -36.77 7.36 21.22
N SER A 576 -37.65 7.68 20.28
CA SER A 576 -37.70 8.99 19.60
C SER A 576 -38.17 10.13 20.51
N SER A 577 -38.74 9.81 21.69
CA SER A 577 -39.19 10.82 22.65
C SER A 577 -38.05 11.42 23.48
N PHE A 578 -36.87 10.80 23.49
CA PHE A 578 -35.70 11.31 24.19
C PHE A 578 -34.87 12.25 23.31
N ASP A 579 -34.29 13.27 23.92
CA ASP A 579 -33.28 14.10 23.27
C ASP A 579 -32.06 13.25 22.88
N GLN A 580 -31.50 13.51 21.70
CA GLN A 580 -30.30 12.82 21.23
C GLN A 580 -29.11 13.02 22.16
N ASP A 581 -29.03 14.15 22.87
CA ASP A 581 -27.96 14.42 23.83
C ASP A 581 -28.04 13.50 25.06
N ILE A 582 -29.24 13.07 25.46
CA ILE A 582 -29.43 12.08 26.54
C ILE A 582 -28.89 10.72 26.09
N ILE A 583 -29.24 10.30 24.88
CA ILE A 583 -28.77 9.02 24.31
C ILE A 583 -27.25 9.04 24.14
N ALA A 584 -26.70 10.15 23.64
CA ALA A 584 -25.27 10.38 23.54
C ALA A 584 -24.56 10.28 24.90
N PHE A 585 -25.14 10.90 25.94
CA PHE A 585 -24.61 10.82 27.30
C PHE A 585 -24.61 9.38 27.82
N ILE A 586 -25.62 8.57 27.53
CA ILE A 586 -25.63 7.15 27.91
C ILE A 586 -24.46 6.39 27.27
N PHE A 587 -24.08 6.72 26.03
CA PHE A 587 -22.91 6.11 25.40
C PHE A 587 -21.60 6.54 26.08
N VAL A 588 -21.48 7.82 26.44
CA VAL A 588 -20.36 8.34 27.23
C VAL A 588 -20.29 7.62 28.58
N LEU A 589 -21.40 7.58 29.32
CA LEU A 589 -21.52 6.88 30.59
C LEU A 589 -21.13 5.41 30.44
N LYS A 590 -21.65 4.70 29.44
CA LYS A 590 -21.30 3.30 29.19
C LYS A 590 -19.81 3.10 28.93
N SER A 591 -19.17 4.00 28.20
CA SER A 591 -17.74 3.91 27.89
C SER A 591 -16.86 4.08 29.13
N MET A 592 -17.29 4.95 30.06
CA MET A 592 -16.52 5.33 31.24
C MET A 592 -16.85 4.49 32.47
N TYR A 593 -18.07 3.95 32.55
CA TYR A 593 -18.56 3.19 33.71
C TYR A 593 -17.61 2.04 34.05
N ARG A 594 -17.35 1.88 35.35
CA ARG A 594 -16.60 0.77 35.92
C ARG A 594 -17.38 0.24 37.13
N PRO A 595 -17.35 -1.08 37.41
CA PRO A 595 -17.99 -1.64 38.61
C PRO A 595 -17.54 -1.00 39.93
N SER A 596 -16.36 -0.37 39.98
CA SER A 596 -15.89 0.36 41.17
C SER A 596 -16.64 1.66 41.46
N TRP A 597 -17.45 2.16 40.53
CA TRP A 597 -18.30 3.33 40.76
C TRP A 597 -19.49 3.00 41.67
N GLY A 598 -19.76 1.72 41.92
CA GLY A 598 -20.87 1.21 42.72
C GLY A 598 -21.78 0.32 41.89
N ASP A 599 -22.93 -0.04 42.45
CA ASP A 599 -23.97 -0.77 41.71
C ASP A 599 -24.61 0.17 40.68
N TYR A 600 -24.75 -0.29 39.43
CA TYR A 600 -25.41 0.48 38.37
C TYR A 600 -26.92 0.58 38.57
N GLU A 601 -27.52 -0.22 39.44
CA GLU A 601 -28.93 -0.11 39.83
C GLU A 601 -29.17 1.06 40.80
N ASP A 602 -28.17 1.47 41.58
CA ASP A 602 -28.21 2.71 42.37
C ASP A 602 -27.70 3.88 41.52
N SER A 603 -28.60 4.73 41.07
CA SER A 603 -28.25 5.85 40.21
C SER A 603 -27.33 6.89 40.87
N LYS A 604 -27.25 6.93 42.20
CA LYS A 604 -26.29 7.80 42.91
C LYS A 604 -24.84 7.40 42.63
N SER A 605 -24.59 6.10 42.43
CA SER A 605 -23.27 5.53 42.16
C SER A 605 -22.59 6.18 40.96
N TRP A 606 -23.28 6.25 39.81
CA TRP A 606 -22.70 6.82 38.60
C TRP A 606 -22.87 8.33 38.50
N ARG A 607 -23.97 8.90 39.04
CA ARG A 607 -24.22 10.35 38.99
C ARG A 607 -23.16 11.17 39.72
N ALA A 608 -22.64 10.66 40.84
CA ALA A 608 -21.61 11.34 41.63
C ALA A 608 -20.31 11.62 40.85
N HIS A 609 -20.11 10.95 39.71
CA HIS A 609 -18.93 11.16 38.87
C HIS A 609 -19.10 12.26 37.81
N PHE A 610 -20.31 12.78 37.60
CA PHE A 610 -20.58 13.82 36.60
C PHE A 610 -20.92 15.16 37.25
N SER A 611 -20.50 16.25 36.60
CA SER A 611 -20.80 17.61 37.05
C SER A 611 -20.73 18.60 35.90
N ILE A 612 -21.16 19.83 36.16
CA ILE A 612 -20.95 21.02 35.32
C ILE A 612 -20.46 22.15 36.22
N ASP A 613 -19.70 23.09 35.67
CA ASP A 613 -19.28 24.28 36.43
C ASP A 613 -20.42 25.28 36.56
N VAL A 614 -20.37 26.11 37.61
CA VAL A 614 -21.18 27.33 37.70
C VAL A 614 -20.35 28.48 37.16
N VAL A 615 -20.75 29.03 36.01
CA VAL A 615 -20.07 30.13 35.32
C VAL A 615 -20.92 31.38 35.46
N ASN A 616 -20.35 32.44 36.04
CA ASN A 616 -21.06 33.71 36.30
C ASN A 616 -22.39 33.55 37.07
N GLY A 617 -22.44 32.60 38.01
CA GLY A 617 -23.62 32.32 38.83
C GLY A 617 -24.73 31.50 38.14
N SER A 618 -24.51 31.05 36.90
CA SER A 618 -25.42 30.15 36.18
C SER A 618 -24.73 28.82 35.89
N GLU A 619 -25.52 27.75 35.76
CA GLU A 619 -25.02 26.45 35.28
C GLU A 619 -24.36 26.61 33.90
N GLY A 620 -23.12 26.11 33.78
CA GLY A 620 -22.41 26.02 32.52
C GLY A 620 -22.90 24.85 31.66
N TYR A 621 -22.38 24.74 30.45
CA TYR A 621 -22.84 23.73 29.48
C TYR A 621 -21.85 22.58 29.25
N ALA A 622 -20.61 22.67 29.73
CA ALA A 622 -19.59 21.67 29.47
C ALA A 622 -19.63 20.54 30.50
N LEU A 623 -20.02 19.35 30.07
CA LEU A 623 -20.13 18.19 30.95
C LEU A 623 -18.73 17.73 31.41
N LYS A 624 -18.58 17.47 32.71
CA LYS A 624 -17.37 16.93 33.31
C LYS A 624 -17.59 15.53 33.85
N CYS A 625 -16.54 14.71 33.79
CA CYS A 625 -16.45 13.44 34.51
C CYS A 625 -15.20 13.47 35.40
N GLN A 626 -15.37 13.22 36.70
CA GLN A 626 -14.29 13.26 37.70
C GLN A 626 -13.48 14.57 37.64
N GLY A 627 -14.17 15.70 37.47
CA GLY A 627 -13.58 17.05 37.43
C GLY A 627 -12.93 17.45 36.10
N VAL A 628 -12.92 16.57 35.08
CA VAL A 628 -12.33 16.86 33.77
C VAL A 628 -13.45 16.99 32.72
N GLU A 629 -13.38 18.04 31.91
CA GLU A 629 -14.31 18.27 30.80
C GLU A 629 -14.27 17.12 29.78
N ILE A 630 -15.43 16.59 29.43
CA ILE A 630 -15.57 15.53 28.44
C ILE A 630 -15.49 16.14 27.05
N GLN A 631 -14.54 15.64 26.25
CA GLN A 631 -14.36 16.07 24.88
C GLN A 631 -15.03 15.08 23.93
N SER A 632 -15.87 15.61 23.05
CA SER A 632 -16.47 14.89 21.92
C SER A 632 -15.60 15.04 20.68
N ASN A 633 -15.24 13.91 20.08
CA ASN A 633 -14.48 13.88 18.83
C ASN A 633 -15.43 13.71 17.65
N TYR A 634 -15.15 14.35 16.52
CA TYR A 634 -15.94 14.32 15.29
C TYR A 634 -15.07 14.03 14.08
N LEU A 635 -15.57 13.20 13.18
CA LEU A 635 -14.92 12.90 11.89
C LEU A 635 -15.83 13.34 10.74
N ARG A 636 -15.22 13.90 9.70
CA ARG A 636 -15.92 14.22 8.45
C ARG A 636 -16.27 12.93 7.71
N VAL A 637 -17.51 12.83 7.24
CA VAL A 637 -17.95 11.79 6.30
C VAL A 637 -18.72 12.45 5.16
N GLY A 638 -17.95 12.98 4.22
CA GLY A 638 -18.41 13.68 3.04
C GLY A 638 -18.87 15.11 3.27
N MET A 639 -19.23 15.74 2.15
CA MET A 639 -19.67 17.12 2.03
C MET A 639 -20.87 17.18 1.09
N GLU A 640 -21.88 17.98 1.45
CA GLU A 640 -23.11 18.17 0.70
C GLU A 640 -23.47 19.66 0.70
N ASN A 641 -23.84 20.21 -0.45
CA ASN A 641 -24.11 21.65 -0.62
C ASN A 641 -22.99 22.58 -0.08
N GLY A 642 -21.72 22.13 -0.20
CA GLY A 642 -20.55 22.85 0.31
C GLY A 642 -20.30 22.73 1.82
N ASN A 643 -21.19 22.05 2.57
CA ASN A 643 -21.07 21.91 4.02
C ASN A 643 -20.50 20.54 4.42
N TRP A 644 -19.52 20.54 5.32
CA TRP A 644 -18.94 19.30 5.85
C TRP A 644 -19.94 18.57 6.76
N ARG A 645 -20.11 17.27 6.54
CA ARG A 645 -20.95 16.41 7.38
C ARG A 645 -20.07 15.76 8.45
N LYS A 646 -20.16 16.26 9.68
CA LYS A 646 -19.35 15.77 10.81
C LYS A 646 -20.17 14.86 11.71
N PHE A 647 -19.61 13.71 12.07
CA PHE A 647 -20.26 12.70 12.91
C PHE A 647 -19.43 12.42 14.15
N ARG A 648 -20.10 12.32 15.30
CA ARG A 648 -19.44 12.09 16.59
C ARG A 648 -18.91 10.67 16.68
N LEU A 649 -17.64 10.56 17.06
CA LEU A 649 -16.95 9.31 17.34
C LEU A 649 -17.35 8.81 18.73
N ARG A 650 -17.33 7.50 18.92
CA ARG A 650 -17.49 6.90 20.25
C ARG A 650 -16.40 7.37 21.19
N GLN A 651 -16.75 7.56 22.45
CA GLN A 651 -15.80 8.00 23.47
C GLN A 651 -14.67 6.99 23.76
N ASP A 652 -14.94 5.69 23.55
CA ASP A 652 -13.94 4.62 23.67
C ASP A 652 -13.19 4.32 22.36
N PHE A 653 -13.51 5.03 21.28
CA PHE A 653 -12.82 4.85 20.01
C PHE A 653 -11.48 5.57 20.01
N PHE A 654 -10.44 4.86 19.57
CA PHE A 654 -9.17 5.44 19.20
C PHE A 654 -8.75 4.84 17.85
N PRO A 655 -8.21 5.64 16.91
CA PRO A 655 -7.75 5.11 15.62
C PRO A 655 -6.75 3.97 15.81
N GLY A 656 -6.92 2.89 15.04
CA GLY A 656 -5.98 1.78 15.08
C GLY A 656 -4.56 2.19 14.65
N VAL A 657 -3.54 1.49 15.16
CA VAL A 657 -2.16 1.65 14.70
C VAL A 657 -2.07 1.12 13.28
N ARG A 658 -1.60 1.97 12.35
CA ARG A 658 -1.42 1.64 10.94
C ARG A 658 0.06 1.62 10.58
N PHE A 659 0.49 0.57 9.90
CA PHE A 659 1.84 0.46 9.36
C PHE A 659 1.76 0.24 7.85
N GLN A 660 2.34 1.14 7.07
CA GLN A 660 2.40 1.02 5.61
C GLN A 660 3.35 -0.11 5.22
N ASN A 661 2.86 -1.10 4.48
CA ASN A 661 3.68 -2.21 3.98
C ASN A 661 3.98 -2.05 2.48
N ASN A 662 3.03 -1.55 1.69
CA ASN A 662 3.16 -1.35 0.25
C ASN A 662 2.61 0.03 -0.16
N ASP A 663 3.09 0.55 -1.29
CA ASP A 663 2.64 1.83 -1.85
C ASP A 663 2.37 1.74 -3.36
N ASP A 664 3.39 1.41 -4.17
CA ASP A 664 3.30 1.50 -5.64
C ASP A 664 3.83 0.27 -6.41
N ILE A 665 4.95 -0.33 -6.00
CA ILE A 665 5.53 -1.54 -6.61
C ILE A 665 5.61 -2.66 -5.58
N ALA A 666 4.74 -3.65 -5.72
CA ALA A 666 4.72 -4.83 -4.85
C ALA A 666 4.90 -6.10 -5.66
N VAL A 667 5.63 -7.07 -5.09
CA VAL A 667 5.54 -8.47 -5.52
C VAL A 667 4.77 -9.27 -4.50
N SER A 668 3.96 -10.23 -4.95
CA SER A 668 3.17 -11.07 -4.06
C SER A 668 3.35 -12.55 -4.37
N LEU A 669 3.09 -13.39 -3.37
CA LEU A 669 3.14 -14.85 -3.43
C LEU A 669 1.82 -15.42 -2.89
N THR A 670 1.22 -16.40 -3.58
CA THR A 670 0.10 -17.17 -3.05
C THR A 670 0.59 -18.54 -2.58
N ILE A 671 0.41 -18.84 -1.29
CA ILE A 671 0.93 -20.02 -0.62
C ILE A 671 -0.17 -20.81 0.10
N PRO A 672 -0.19 -22.16 0.04
CA PRO A 672 -1.15 -22.98 0.77
C PRO A 672 -1.01 -22.84 2.29
N GLY A 673 -2.13 -22.89 3.03
CA GLY A 673 -2.12 -22.81 4.48
C GLY A 673 -1.28 -23.88 5.17
N GLU A 674 -1.20 -25.09 4.60
CA GLU A 674 -0.35 -26.16 5.10
C GLU A 674 1.12 -25.75 5.17
N GLN A 675 1.62 -25.05 4.15
CA GLN A 675 3.02 -24.61 4.09
C GLN A 675 3.29 -23.50 5.11
N LEU A 676 2.31 -22.64 5.41
CA LEU A 676 2.42 -21.66 6.51
C LEU A 676 2.39 -22.32 7.89
N ASN A 677 1.60 -23.39 8.07
CA ASN A 677 1.63 -24.17 9.31
C ASN A 677 2.97 -24.86 9.51
N ASN A 678 3.55 -25.43 8.45
CA ASN A 678 4.87 -26.06 8.48
C ASN A 678 5.98 -25.08 8.88
N LEU A 679 5.89 -23.82 8.45
CA LEU A 679 6.84 -22.76 8.82
C LEU A 679 6.68 -22.26 10.25
N THR A 680 5.43 -22.07 10.69
CA THR A 680 5.14 -21.37 11.97
C THR A 680 5.04 -22.32 13.16
N HIS A 681 4.82 -23.61 12.91
CA HIS A 681 4.47 -24.61 13.91
C HIS A 681 3.22 -24.27 14.74
N SER A 682 2.39 -23.32 14.25
CA SER A 682 1.25 -22.79 15.01
C SER A 682 -0.05 -23.59 14.79
N GLY A 683 -0.20 -24.26 13.64
CA GLY A 683 -1.43 -24.96 13.26
C GLY A 683 -2.64 -24.05 13.05
N GLN A 684 -2.44 -22.73 12.93
CA GLN A 684 -3.52 -21.72 12.90
C GLN A 684 -4.03 -21.38 11.51
N PHE A 685 -3.30 -21.74 10.45
CA PHE A 685 -3.72 -21.48 9.08
C PHE A 685 -4.63 -22.59 8.57
N CYS A 686 -5.80 -22.23 8.04
CA CYS A 686 -6.70 -23.18 7.38
C CYS A 686 -6.02 -23.82 6.16
N THR A 687 -5.97 -25.15 6.12
CA THR A 687 -5.35 -25.95 5.04
C THR A 687 -6.19 -25.98 3.77
N ASP A 688 -7.49 -25.68 3.86
CA ASP A 688 -8.43 -25.69 2.74
C ASP A 688 -8.44 -24.40 1.93
N ARG A 689 -7.47 -23.51 2.17
CA ARG A 689 -7.27 -22.27 1.42
C ARG A 689 -5.80 -21.88 1.32
N SER A 690 -5.53 -20.93 0.43
CA SER A 690 -4.23 -20.29 0.31
C SER A 690 -4.24 -18.90 0.95
N TYR A 691 -3.06 -18.31 1.07
CA TYR A 691 -2.83 -17.01 1.66
C TYR A 691 -1.90 -16.21 0.75
N LYS A 692 -2.16 -14.92 0.63
CA LYS A 692 -1.31 -14.02 -0.15
C LYS A 692 -0.34 -13.29 0.78
N LEU A 693 0.95 -13.40 0.48
CA LEU A 693 2.01 -12.62 1.11
C LEU A 693 2.51 -11.57 0.12
N THR A 694 2.95 -10.42 0.61
CA THR A 694 3.45 -9.34 -0.25
C THR A 694 4.79 -8.83 0.25
N SER A 695 5.58 -8.30 -0.68
CA SER A 695 6.81 -7.58 -0.40
C SER A 695 6.85 -6.32 -1.24
N ASN A 696 7.25 -5.22 -0.63
CA ASN A 696 7.51 -3.97 -1.34
C ASN A 696 8.88 -4.04 -2.04
N CYS A 697 8.92 -3.66 -3.31
CA CYS A 697 10.15 -3.63 -4.10
C CYS A 697 10.98 -2.36 -3.87
N GLU A 698 10.43 -1.37 -3.15
CA GLU A 698 10.97 -0.02 -3.04
C GLU A 698 11.56 0.25 -1.64
N TYR A 699 12.77 0.80 -1.62
CA TYR A 699 13.43 1.32 -0.42
C TYR A 699 13.03 2.77 -0.11
N ARG A 700 12.86 3.60 -1.15
CA ARG A 700 12.31 4.96 -1.07
C ARG A 700 11.09 5.12 -1.98
N TYR A 701 10.12 5.92 -1.55
CA TYR A 701 8.91 6.21 -2.31
C TYR A 701 9.03 7.52 -3.09
N PHE A 702 8.66 7.51 -4.37
CA PHE A 702 8.66 8.72 -5.21
C PHE A 702 7.36 9.53 -5.06
N GLN A 703 7.24 10.20 -3.92
CA GLN A 703 6.02 10.89 -3.50
C GLN A 703 5.72 12.13 -4.34
N ARG A 704 4.42 12.45 -4.45
CA ARG A 704 3.92 13.70 -5.06
C ARG A 704 3.09 14.45 -4.00
N PRO A 705 3.72 15.38 -3.25
CA PRO A 705 3.04 16.09 -2.17
C PRO A 705 2.19 17.25 -2.72
N ASP A 706 1.01 16.92 -3.26
CA ASP A 706 0.10 17.90 -3.88
C ASP A 706 -0.33 18.99 -2.88
N ASP A 707 -0.49 18.64 -1.60
CA ASP A 707 -0.96 19.54 -0.53
C ASP A 707 0.15 20.45 0.02
N ALA A 708 1.43 20.19 -0.29
CA ALA A 708 2.56 20.97 0.23
C ALA A 708 2.62 22.41 -0.31
N VAL A 709 1.86 22.71 -1.37
CA VAL A 709 1.64 24.10 -1.85
C VAL A 709 1.04 25.00 -0.77
N HIS A 710 0.36 24.41 0.23
CA HIS A 710 -0.19 25.10 1.37
C HIS A 710 0.70 24.86 2.61
N PRO A 711 1.46 25.88 3.08
CA PRO A 711 2.32 25.74 4.25
C PRO A 711 1.58 25.17 5.47
N GLY A 712 2.20 24.18 6.12
CA GLY A 712 1.70 23.53 7.33
C GLY A 712 0.67 22.43 7.13
N VAL A 713 0.19 22.21 5.89
CA VAL A 713 -0.80 21.18 5.58
C VAL A 713 -0.13 19.81 5.48
N ASP A 714 0.87 19.65 4.60
CA ASP A 714 1.63 18.41 4.47
C ASP A 714 2.87 18.40 5.38
N LYS A 715 2.62 18.17 6.67
CA LYS A 715 3.68 18.13 7.70
C LYS A 715 4.73 17.05 7.43
N LYS A 716 4.37 15.96 6.73
CA LYS A 716 5.31 14.89 6.41
C LYS A 716 6.29 15.37 5.35
N CYS A 717 5.79 15.92 4.26
CA CYS A 717 6.63 16.52 3.21
C CYS A 717 7.54 17.59 3.79
N GLU A 718 7.02 18.49 4.64
CA GLU A 718 7.83 19.53 5.25
C GLU A 718 8.93 18.99 6.16
N ASN A 719 8.65 17.98 6.99
CA ASN A 719 9.66 17.33 7.80
C ASN A 719 10.74 16.67 6.92
N ASP A 720 10.33 15.96 5.86
CA ASP A 720 11.26 15.28 4.95
C ASP A 720 12.14 16.26 4.16
N LEU A 721 11.58 17.38 3.72
CA LEU A 721 12.30 18.44 2.98
C LEU A 721 13.07 19.41 3.89
N SER A 722 13.01 19.21 5.21
CA SER A 722 13.86 19.92 6.19
C SER A 722 15.08 19.09 6.60
N GLU A 723 15.13 17.80 6.24
CA GLU A 723 16.22 16.89 6.60
C GLU A 723 17.44 17.14 5.70
N THR A 724 18.58 17.46 6.31
CA THR A 724 19.83 17.77 5.59
C THR A 724 20.90 16.68 5.70
N GLN A 725 20.68 15.66 6.54
CA GLN A 725 21.58 14.51 6.63
C GLN A 725 21.23 13.42 5.60
N GLY A 726 20.00 13.43 5.08
CA GLY A 726 19.40 12.31 4.33
C GLY A 726 19.77 12.16 2.85
N ARG A 727 20.55 13.10 2.27
CA ARG A 727 20.83 13.20 0.82
C ARG A 727 19.57 12.94 -0.01
N THR A 728 18.53 13.72 0.24
CA THR A 728 17.22 13.55 -0.40
C THR A 728 17.30 13.89 -1.89
N PHE A 729 16.77 13.01 -2.74
CA PHE A 729 16.60 13.30 -4.16
C PHE A 729 15.27 14.05 -4.35
N ILE A 730 15.35 15.27 -4.89
CA ILE A 730 14.22 16.20 -5.06
C ILE A 730 14.10 16.56 -6.53
N SER A 731 12.87 16.71 -7.04
CA SER A 731 12.62 17.08 -8.42
C SER A 731 11.37 17.97 -8.52
N ASN A 732 11.39 18.87 -9.50
CA ASN A 732 10.30 19.78 -9.83
C ASN A 732 9.93 20.79 -8.74
N PHE A 733 10.87 21.12 -7.86
CA PHE A 733 10.80 22.28 -6.98
C PHE A 733 11.62 23.44 -7.56
N GLU A 734 11.27 24.66 -7.17
CA GLU A 734 12.03 25.83 -7.53
C GLU A 734 13.32 25.90 -6.67
N PRO A 735 14.51 26.16 -7.25
CA PRO A 735 15.70 26.47 -6.48
C PRO A 735 15.56 27.87 -5.88
N ILE A 736 15.38 27.95 -4.56
CA ILE A 736 15.19 29.24 -3.88
C ILE A 736 16.54 29.80 -3.44
N PRO A 737 16.96 30.97 -3.95
CA PRO A 737 18.21 31.61 -3.54
C PRO A 737 18.09 32.19 -2.14
N ARG A 738 19.22 32.31 -1.44
CA ARG A 738 19.27 32.78 -0.05
C ARG A 738 18.53 34.08 0.24
N GLU A 739 18.61 35.06 -0.67
CA GLU A 739 17.90 36.34 -0.55
C GLU A 739 16.38 36.14 -0.40
N GLN A 740 15.78 35.28 -1.24
CA GLN A 740 14.36 34.97 -1.15
C GLN A 740 14.01 34.18 0.12
N VAL A 741 14.91 33.31 0.60
CA VAL A 741 14.71 32.63 1.89
C VAL A 741 14.72 33.63 3.05
N GLN A 742 15.55 34.66 2.98
CA GLN A 742 15.58 35.74 3.98
C GLN A 742 14.27 36.55 3.97
N GLU A 743 13.69 36.82 2.81
CA GLU A 743 12.36 37.45 2.71
C GLU A 743 11.27 36.60 3.38
N ILE A 744 11.25 35.28 3.12
CA ILE A 744 10.31 34.34 3.75
C ILE A 744 10.54 34.27 5.28
N ALA A 745 11.79 34.31 5.72
CA ALA A 745 12.12 34.30 7.14
C ALA A 745 11.70 35.59 7.87
N GLN A 746 11.71 36.74 7.17
CA GLN A 746 11.27 38.03 7.70
C GLN A 746 9.75 38.18 7.75
N ASP A 747 9.01 37.54 6.84
CA ASP A 747 7.55 37.45 6.90
C ASP A 747 7.10 36.43 7.96
N VAL A 748 7.03 36.89 9.22
CA VAL A 748 6.61 36.10 10.37
C VAL A 748 5.26 35.41 10.14
N MET A 749 4.31 36.06 9.45
CA MET A 749 2.98 35.53 9.21
C MET A 749 2.98 34.36 8.22
N THR A 750 3.91 34.37 7.26
CA THR A 750 4.11 33.25 6.33
C THR A 750 4.94 32.14 6.99
N LEU A 751 5.99 32.50 7.72
CA LEU A 751 6.85 31.55 8.42
C LEU A 751 6.07 30.70 9.43
N GLU A 752 5.20 31.31 10.24
CA GLU A 752 4.40 30.61 11.26
C GLU A 752 3.40 29.58 10.68
N LYS A 753 3.10 29.65 9.39
CA LYS A 753 2.23 28.65 8.73
C LYS A 753 2.95 27.32 8.51
N TYR A 754 4.27 27.32 8.31
CA TYR A 754 5.04 26.08 8.15
C TYR A 754 5.13 25.29 9.45
N SER A 755 5.38 23.99 9.36
CA SER A 755 5.78 23.15 10.48
C SER A 755 7.07 23.64 11.13
N THR A 756 7.26 23.30 12.40
CA THR A 756 8.45 23.68 13.17
C THR A 756 9.76 23.27 12.48
N SER A 757 9.80 22.10 11.85
CA SER A 757 10.98 21.61 11.13
C SER A 757 11.35 22.53 9.96
N MET A 758 10.37 22.89 9.14
CA MET A 758 10.58 23.76 7.98
C MET A 758 10.88 25.21 8.40
N GLN A 759 10.24 25.71 9.47
CA GLN A 759 10.60 27.00 10.06
C GLN A 759 12.07 27.04 10.50
N ASN A 760 12.53 26.01 11.20
CA ASN A 760 13.92 25.93 11.65
C ASN A 760 14.88 25.84 10.46
N PHE A 761 14.53 25.05 9.44
CA PHE A 761 15.34 24.97 8.22
C PHE A 761 15.45 26.32 7.48
N ILE A 762 14.33 27.03 7.31
CA ILE A 762 14.29 28.37 6.69
C ILE A 762 15.18 29.34 7.46
N LYS A 763 15.09 29.35 8.80
CA LYS A 763 15.93 30.19 9.67
C LYS A 763 17.41 29.84 9.54
N ASP A 764 17.77 28.57 9.67
CA ASP A 764 19.15 28.07 9.56
C ASP A 764 19.77 28.40 8.19
N PHE A 765 18.98 28.30 7.11
CA PHE A 765 19.44 28.68 5.78
C PHE A 765 19.53 30.20 5.62
N SER A 766 18.60 30.98 6.17
CA SER A 766 18.64 32.44 6.06
C SER A 766 19.89 33.08 6.70
N SER A 767 20.39 32.50 7.81
CA SER A 767 21.50 33.06 8.60
C SER A 767 22.89 32.79 8.03
N SER A 768 23.03 31.85 7.08
CA SER A 768 24.30 31.35 6.51
C SER A 768 25.26 30.66 7.48
N GLU A 769 24.98 30.64 8.79
CA GLU A 769 25.85 30.04 9.80
C GLU A 769 26.06 28.53 9.58
N LYS A 770 25.00 27.83 9.17
CA LYS A 770 24.99 26.37 9.03
C LYS A 770 25.17 25.89 7.59
N PHE A 771 24.71 26.68 6.62
CA PHE A 771 24.61 26.28 5.21
C PHE A 771 25.26 27.31 4.27
N GLY A 772 26.29 28.02 4.73
CA GLY A 772 26.97 29.09 3.98
C GLY A 772 27.61 28.64 2.66
N GLU A 773 27.91 27.35 2.54
CA GLU A 773 28.48 26.73 1.33
C GLU A 773 27.47 26.47 0.19
N PHE A 774 26.17 26.70 0.42
CA PHE A 774 25.11 26.43 -0.56
C PHE A 774 24.44 27.70 -1.06
N ASP A 775 24.14 27.81 -2.35
CA ASP A 775 23.51 29.03 -2.90
C ASP A 775 21.99 28.98 -2.85
N ASN A 776 21.41 27.78 -2.91
CA ASN A 776 19.96 27.56 -2.93
C ASN A 776 19.53 26.46 -1.97
N CYS A 777 18.25 26.46 -1.66
CA CYS A 777 17.54 25.35 -1.05
C CYS A 777 16.19 25.11 -1.74
N VAL A 778 15.45 24.14 -1.22
CA VAL A 778 14.04 23.93 -1.56
C VAL A 778 13.17 24.28 -0.36
N ILE A 779 12.03 24.93 -0.61
CA ILE A 779 10.96 25.16 0.36
C ILE A 779 9.72 24.41 -0.12
N SER A 780 9.01 23.74 0.81
CA SER A 780 7.93 22.79 0.51
C SER A 780 6.79 23.34 -0.36
N SER A 781 6.50 24.64 -0.27
CA SER A 781 5.43 25.32 -1.00
C SER A 781 5.88 25.86 -2.36
N GLU A 782 7.19 25.89 -2.63
CA GLU A 782 7.76 26.55 -3.80
C GLU A 782 7.96 25.59 -4.97
N PHE A 783 6.87 25.37 -5.70
CA PHE A 783 6.84 24.45 -6.83
C PHE A 783 7.54 25.06 -8.06
N ARG A 784 8.23 24.24 -8.87
CA ARG A 784 8.98 24.68 -10.06
C ARG A 784 8.10 25.45 -11.03
N ILE A 785 8.63 26.55 -11.56
CA ILE A 785 8.05 27.28 -12.68
C ILE A 785 8.42 26.57 -14.00
N THR A 786 7.40 26.16 -14.76
CA THR A 786 7.57 25.43 -16.04
C THR A 786 7.42 26.32 -17.27
N ASP A 787 6.67 27.43 -17.13
CA ASP A 787 6.53 28.48 -18.14
C ASP A 787 6.76 29.82 -17.43
N PRO A 788 7.99 30.37 -17.49
CA PRO A 788 8.33 31.64 -16.85
C PRO A 788 7.48 32.82 -17.34
N ALA A 789 7.06 32.81 -18.61
CA ALA A 789 6.25 33.89 -19.18
C ALA A 789 4.83 33.93 -18.59
N LYS A 790 4.29 32.78 -18.20
CA LYS A 790 2.96 32.67 -17.56
C LYS A 790 3.01 32.51 -16.04
N GLY A 791 4.20 32.36 -15.45
CA GLY A 791 4.36 32.00 -14.05
C GLY A 791 3.71 30.65 -13.68
N THR A 792 3.58 29.73 -14.65
CA THR A 792 2.87 28.46 -14.42
C THR A 792 3.75 27.51 -13.62
N ARG A 793 3.32 27.22 -12.38
CA ARG A 793 3.96 26.23 -11.52
C ARG A 793 3.50 24.81 -11.88
N THR A 794 4.41 23.85 -11.79
CA THR A 794 4.10 22.44 -12.00
C THR A 794 3.13 21.92 -10.93
N ALA A 795 2.27 20.97 -11.29
CA ALA A 795 1.46 20.18 -10.35
C ALA A 795 2.09 18.79 -10.09
N ASN A 796 3.38 18.62 -10.38
CA ASN A 796 4.08 17.35 -10.26
C ASN A 796 5.44 17.51 -9.56
N VAL A 797 5.44 18.20 -8.42
CA VAL A 797 6.55 18.17 -7.46
C VAL A 797 6.84 16.77 -6.98
N ARG A 798 8.11 16.44 -6.76
CA ARG A 798 8.53 15.09 -6.37
C ARG A 798 9.70 15.09 -5.41
N TYR A 799 9.72 14.10 -4.54
CA TYR A 799 10.91 13.75 -3.76
C TYR A 799 10.93 12.25 -3.45
N LEU A 800 12.13 11.71 -3.17
CA LEU A 800 12.28 10.35 -2.67
C LEU A 800 12.16 10.31 -1.14
N GLN A 801 10.97 10.00 -0.65
CA GLN A 801 10.72 9.75 0.77
C GLN A 801 11.41 8.45 1.19
N THR A 802 12.25 8.52 2.23
CA THR A 802 12.75 7.31 2.88
C THR A 802 11.64 6.67 3.70
N ARG A 803 11.54 5.34 3.65
CA ARG A 803 10.61 4.59 4.49
C ARG A 803 10.78 4.93 5.96
N ASP A 804 9.68 5.29 6.61
CA ASP A 804 9.68 5.89 7.94
C ASP A 804 10.29 4.98 9.01
N GLU A 805 10.14 3.66 8.89
CA GLU A 805 10.73 2.69 9.83
C GLU A 805 12.26 2.60 9.75
N LEU A 806 12.88 3.21 8.74
CA LEU A 806 14.33 3.26 8.63
C LEU A 806 14.91 4.51 9.33
N LEU A 807 14.07 5.53 9.53
CA LEU A 807 14.48 6.82 10.10
C LEU A 807 14.01 6.99 11.54
N TYR A 808 12.73 6.70 11.82
CA TYR A 808 12.09 7.10 13.06
C TYR A 808 11.99 5.94 14.04
N ARG A 809 12.52 6.16 15.25
CA ARG A 809 12.58 5.14 16.31
C ARG A 809 11.20 4.67 16.77
N ASP A 810 10.21 5.56 16.79
CA ASP A 810 8.84 5.21 17.18
C ASP A 810 8.17 4.32 16.14
N VAL A 811 8.43 4.54 14.84
CA VAL A 811 7.92 3.69 13.76
C VAL A 811 8.60 2.32 13.76
N GLN A 812 9.90 2.25 14.12
CA GLN A 812 10.58 0.98 14.37
C GLN A 812 9.94 0.20 15.52
N LEU A 813 9.57 0.91 16.61
CA LEU A 813 8.86 0.31 17.73
C LEU A 813 7.49 -0.22 17.29
N ASP A 814 6.71 0.54 16.53
CA ASP A 814 5.41 0.08 16.02
C ASP A 814 5.53 -1.20 15.18
N LYS A 815 6.50 -1.24 14.26
CA LYS A 815 6.80 -2.43 13.46
C LYS A 815 7.20 -3.62 14.33
N TYR A 816 8.10 -3.40 15.28
CA TYR A 816 8.54 -4.43 16.23
C TYR A 816 7.36 -4.97 17.04
N MET A 817 6.49 -4.07 17.51
CA MET A 817 5.31 -4.42 18.29
C MET A 817 4.26 -5.18 17.48
N ILE A 818 4.12 -4.96 16.17
CA ILE A 818 3.28 -5.83 15.32
C ILE A 818 3.81 -7.28 15.38
N GLU A 819 5.11 -7.49 15.23
CA GLU A 819 5.70 -8.83 15.32
C GLU A 819 5.48 -9.45 16.70
N ILE A 820 5.86 -8.75 17.77
CA ILE A 820 5.77 -9.26 19.15
C ILE A 820 4.33 -9.63 19.53
N ARG A 821 3.34 -8.80 19.18
CA ARG A 821 1.94 -9.11 19.46
C ARG A 821 1.46 -10.36 18.76
N ASN A 822 1.82 -10.55 17.49
CA ASN A 822 1.44 -11.75 16.76
C ASN A 822 2.18 -12.99 17.30
N ARG A 823 3.44 -12.87 17.72
CA ARG A 823 4.16 -13.98 18.38
C ARG A 823 3.47 -14.39 19.68
N LEU A 824 3.17 -13.42 20.54
CA LEU A 824 2.48 -13.66 21.81
C LEU A 824 1.08 -14.21 21.58
N ALA A 825 0.30 -13.64 20.66
CA ALA A 825 -1.04 -14.15 20.39
C ALA A 825 -1.03 -15.56 19.81
N ARG A 826 -0.04 -15.90 18.97
CA ARG A 826 -0.05 -17.15 18.19
C ARG A 826 0.95 -18.20 18.68
N ASN A 827 1.65 -17.94 19.77
CA ASN A 827 2.76 -18.73 20.28
C ASN A 827 3.88 -19.02 19.26
N ILE A 828 4.25 -18.05 18.42
CA ILE A 828 5.24 -18.29 17.34
C ILE A 828 6.66 -18.08 17.88
N PRO A 829 7.52 -19.13 17.93
CA PRO A 829 8.89 -19.02 18.44
C PRO A 829 9.77 -18.13 17.55
N PHE A 830 10.78 -17.47 18.12
CA PHE A 830 11.70 -16.60 17.37
C PHE A 830 12.53 -17.30 16.30
N SER A 831 12.64 -18.63 16.36
CA SER A 831 13.21 -19.44 15.28
C SER A 831 12.34 -19.49 14.02
N ALA A 832 11.04 -19.22 14.15
CA ALA A 832 10.06 -19.22 13.06
C ALA A 832 9.68 -17.78 12.63
N PRO A 833 9.36 -17.57 11.34
CA PRO A 833 8.85 -16.30 10.82
C PRO A 833 7.42 -16.04 11.30
N VAL A 834 7.01 -14.77 11.29
CA VAL A 834 5.63 -14.33 11.58
C VAL A 834 4.93 -13.94 10.27
N PRO A 835 4.15 -14.83 9.65
CA PRO A 835 3.42 -14.49 8.44
C PRO A 835 2.25 -13.55 8.75
N LEU A 836 2.17 -12.49 7.96
CA LEU A 836 1.09 -11.50 7.95
C LEU A 836 0.47 -11.47 6.54
N PRO A 837 -0.39 -12.45 6.20
CA PRO A 837 -1.01 -12.51 4.88
C PRO A 837 -2.05 -11.41 4.71
N VAL A 838 -2.42 -11.15 3.46
CA VAL A 838 -3.57 -10.30 3.12
C VAL A 838 -4.81 -10.90 3.76
N ASP A 839 -5.53 -10.10 4.54
CA ASP A 839 -6.79 -10.51 5.16
C ASP A 839 -8.00 -10.01 4.34
N VAL A 840 -7.89 -8.82 3.74
CA VAL A 840 -8.97 -8.20 2.98
C VAL A 840 -8.42 -7.39 1.81
N TYR A 841 -9.03 -7.56 0.64
CA TYR A 841 -8.79 -6.72 -0.53
C TYR A 841 -9.73 -5.52 -0.51
N VAL A 842 -9.20 -4.32 -0.75
CA VAL A 842 -9.97 -3.07 -0.74
C VAL A 842 -9.70 -2.20 -1.98
N PRO A 843 -9.91 -2.73 -3.20
CA PRO A 843 -9.68 -1.95 -4.42
C PRO A 843 -10.51 -0.65 -4.42
N GLY A 844 -9.93 0.43 -4.95
CA GLY A 844 -10.53 1.76 -4.92
C GLY A 844 -10.92 2.28 -6.29
N ARG A 845 -12.07 2.95 -6.39
CA ARG A 845 -12.53 3.62 -7.61
C ARG A 845 -12.51 5.14 -7.44
N ARG A 846 -12.16 5.85 -8.51
CA ARG A 846 -12.29 7.31 -8.57
C ARG A 846 -13.54 7.67 -9.35
N LEU A 847 -14.52 8.20 -8.63
CA LEU A 847 -15.85 8.47 -9.13
C LEU A 847 -16.04 9.97 -9.38
N ASN A 848 -16.67 10.30 -10.49
CA ASN A 848 -16.99 11.66 -10.90
C ASN A 848 -18.48 11.82 -11.21
N THR A 849 -18.95 13.04 -10.98
CA THR A 849 -20.20 13.56 -11.53
C THR A 849 -19.99 13.99 -12.99
N VAL A 850 -21.08 14.37 -13.66
CA VAL A 850 -21.00 15.07 -14.94
C VAL A 850 -20.09 16.29 -14.82
N ASP A 851 -19.16 16.45 -15.76
CA ASP A 851 -18.31 17.65 -15.83
C ASP A 851 -19.02 18.74 -16.66
N PRO A 852 -19.44 19.87 -16.06
CA PRO A 852 -20.11 20.93 -16.80
C PRO A 852 -19.20 21.59 -17.85
N LYS A 853 -17.87 21.44 -17.74
CA LYS A 853 -16.89 22.01 -18.68
C LYS A 853 -16.49 21.04 -19.79
N ASN A 854 -16.81 19.76 -19.67
CA ASN A 854 -16.42 18.74 -20.64
C ASN A 854 -17.49 17.66 -20.77
N SER A 855 -18.39 17.84 -21.74
CA SER A 855 -19.48 16.90 -22.03
C SER A 855 -19.01 15.51 -22.48
N LYS A 856 -17.72 15.31 -22.78
CA LYS A 856 -17.15 13.98 -23.07
C LYS A 856 -16.91 13.15 -21.81
N ILE A 857 -16.93 13.77 -20.62
CA ILE A 857 -16.78 13.07 -19.34
C ILE A 857 -18.18 12.62 -18.88
N ARG A 858 -18.45 11.32 -19.03
CA ARG A 858 -19.67 10.68 -18.55
C ARG A 858 -19.64 10.49 -17.01
N PRO A 859 -20.79 10.47 -16.33
CA PRO A 859 -20.86 10.23 -14.90
C PRO A 859 -20.40 8.80 -14.56
N LEU A 860 -19.60 8.63 -13.51
CA LEU A 860 -19.20 7.32 -12.97
C LEU A 860 -19.60 7.10 -11.52
N SER A 861 -20.20 8.10 -10.86
CA SER A 861 -20.64 8.03 -9.46
C SER A 861 -21.87 7.13 -9.21
N VAL A 862 -21.88 5.95 -9.81
CA VAL A 862 -22.95 4.92 -9.72
C VAL A 862 -22.73 3.95 -8.54
N TYR A 863 -21.55 3.96 -7.92
CA TYR A 863 -21.25 3.14 -6.76
C TYR A 863 -21.66 3.84 -5.46
N ASN A 864 -22.09 3.05 -4.48
CA ASN A 864 -22.26 3.45 -3.09
C ASN A 864 -20.89 3.47 -2.34
N PRO A 865 -20.84 3.75 -1.01
CA PRO A 865 -19.57 3.82 -0.29
C PRO A 865 -18.68 2.56 -0.40
N VAL A 866 -19.27 1.37 -0.31
CA VAL A 866 -18.56 0.08 -0.30
C VAL A 866 -19.34 -0.98 -1.09
N HIS A 867 -18.69 -1.56 -2.10
CA HIS A 867 -19.25 -2.64 -2.92
C HIS A 867 -18.48 -3.95 -2.76
N TYR A 868 -19.18 -5.07 -2.88
CA TYR A 868 -18.62 -6.39 -3.10
C TYR A 868 -18.98 -6.85 -4.52
N GLN A 869 -18.00 -7.35 -5.28
CA GLN A 869 -18.25 -8.02 -6.55
C GLN A 869 -17.73 -9.45 -6.47
N PRO A 870 -18.54 -10.46 -6.85
CA PRO A 870 -18.04 -11.81 -7.12
C PRO A 870 -16.87 -11.77 -8.11
N ILE A 871 -15.97 -12.75 -8.02
CA ILE A 871 -14.72 -12.79 -8.80
C ILE A 871 -14.96 -12.47 -10.30
N PRO A 872 -15.93 -13.08 -11.02
CA PRO A 872 -16.13 -12.77 -12.43
C PRO A 872 -16.40 -11.28 -12.70
N LEU A 873 -17.28 -10.65 -11.90
CA LEU A 873 -17.61 -9.23 -12.05
C LEU A 873 -16.44 -8.32 -11.66
N LEU A 874 -15.68 -8.71 -10.62
CA LEU A 874 -14.47 -8.00 -10.24
C LEU A 874 -13.43 -8.05 -11.37
N ILE A 875 -13.28 -9.20 -12.06
CA ILE A 875 -12.36 -9.32 -13.20
C ILE A 875 -12.75 -8.37 -14.34
N LEU A 876 -14.04 -8.27 -14.68
CA LEU A 876 -14.49 -7.31 -15.70
C LEU A 876 -14.15 -5.86 -15.34
N ASP A 877 -14.29 -5.49 -14.06
CA ASP A 877 -13.97 -4.15 -13.57
C ASP A 877 -12.44 -3.88 -13.60
N VAL A 878 -11.63 -4.78 -13.02
CA VAL A 878 -10.17 -4.54 -12.96
C VAL A 878 -9.49 -4.67 -14.33
N MET A 879 -10.09 -5.42 -15.27
CA MET A 879 -9.63 -5.52 -16.66
C MET A 879 -9.69 -4.17 -17.39
N THR A 880 -10.69 -3.35 -17.06
CA THR A 880 -10.85 -2.00 -17.66
C THR A 880 -10.17 -0.92 -16.84
N SER A 881 -10.23 -1.01 -15.50
CA SER A 881 -9.64 -0.03 -14.56
C SER A 881 -10.00 1.42 -14.93
N MET A 882 -11.30 1.69 -14.92
CA MET A 882 -11.87 2.96 -15.37
C MET A 882 -11.60 4.11 -14.40
N SER A 883 -11.30 5.29 -14.96
CA SER A 883 -11.17 6.54 -14.23
C SER A 883 -11.90 7.66 -14.96
N GLY A 884 -12.59 8.49 -14.20
CA GLY A 884 -13.53 9.49 -14.71
C GLY A 884 -13.00 10.87 -15.05
N LYS A 885 -11.67 11.09 -15.04
CA LYS A 885 -11.10 12.45 -15.17
C LYS A 885 -10.07 12.65 -16.28
N SER A 886 -9.85 11.66 -17.15
CA SER A 886 -9.06 11.87 -18.37
C SER A 886 -9.75 11.13 -19.52
N PRO A 887 -10.06 11.74 -20.67
CA PRO A 887 -10.55 10.99 -21.82
C PRO A 887 -9.44 10.11 -22.41
N SER A 888 -9.74 8.87 -22.82
CA SER A 888 -8.84 8.10 -23.68
C SER A 888 -8.76 8.71 -25.09
N THR A 889 -7.78 8.30 -25.89
CA THR A 889 -7.66 8.70 -27.31
C THR A 889 -8.85 8.29 -28.16
N THR A 890 -9.67 7.33 -27.71
CA THR A 890 -10.89 6.86 -28.40
C THR A 890 -12.17 7.52 -27.89
N GLY A 891 -12.08 8.48 -26.95
CA GLY A 891 -13.23 9.27 -26.49
C GLY A 891 -14.09 8.63 -25.39
N SER A 892 -13.86 7.38 -25.02
CA SER A 892 -14.35 6.82 -23.74
C SER A 892 -13.38 7.20 -22.61
N GLY A 893 -13.83 7.40 -21.38
CA GLY A 893 -12.99 7.75 -20.21
C GLY A 893 -11.71 6.91 -20.05
N SER A 894 -10.74 7.41 -19.27
CA SER A 894 -9.38 6.85 -19.24
C SER A 894 -9.38 5.47 -18.62
N LEU A 895 -9.23 4.48 -19.47
CA LEU A 895 -8.80 3.14 -19.10
C LEU A 895 -7.33 3.22 -18.69
N GLU A 896 -7.02 2.84 -17.45
CA GLU A 896 -5.61 2.64 -17.02
C GLU A 896 -5.07 1.26 -17.46
N GLY A 897 -5.90 0.48 -18.17
CA GLY A 897 -5.64 -0.89 -18.60
C GLY A 897 -5.73 -1.89 -17.44
N ALA A 898 -5.70 -3.19 -17.77
CA ALA A 898 -5.84 -4.27 -16.80
C ALA A 898 -4.96 -4.06 -15.54
N LEU A 899 -5.59 -4.15 -14.37
CA LEU A 899 -4.96 -3.98 -13.06
C LEU A 899 -4.28 -2.62 -12.82
N THR A 900 -4.65 -1.58 -13.58
CA THR A 900 -3.93 -0.28 -13.67
C THR A 900 -2.48 -0.40 -14.16
N LYS A 901 -2.19 -1.47 -14.90
CA LYS A 901 -0.86 -1.83 -15.42
C LYS A 901 -0.70 -1.63 -16.91
N GLY A 902 -1.67 -1.03 -17.62
CA GLY A 902 -1.54 -0.73 -19.05
C GLY A 902 -0.21 -0.06 -19.43
N PRO A 903 0.23 1.00 -18.71
CA PRO A 903 1.53 1.65 -18.94
C PRO A 903 2.78 0.86 -18.48
N PHE A 904 2.59 -0.28 -17.81
CA PHE A 904 3.63 -1.02 -17.07
C PHE A 904 3.65 -2.53 -17.35
N ASN A 905 2.97 -2.99 -18.40
CA ASN A 905 2.98 -4.39 -18.82
C ASN A 905 3.35 -4.47 -20.31
N ASN A 906 4.43 -5.17 -20.63
CA ASN A 906 4.93 -5.40 -21.99
C ASN A 906 4.53 -6.78 -22.57
N LEU A 907 3.68 -7.51 -21.85
CA LEU A 907 3.08 -8.78 -22.24
C LEU A 907 1.57 -8.63 -22.38
N LEU A 908 0.91 -9.66 -22.94
CA LEU A 908 -0.55 -9.70 -23.02
C LEU A 908 -1.17 -9.57 -21.61
N PRO A 909 -2.17 -8.70 -21.43
CA PRO A 909 -2.78 -8.46 -20.13
C PRO A 909 -3.50 -9.69 -19.56
N ALA A 910 -3.85 -10.67 -20.39
CA ALA A 910 -4.43 -11.94 -19.96
C ALA A 910 -3.59 -12.68 -18.92
N LEU A 911 -2.26 -12.60 -18.98
CA LEU A 911 -1.37 -13.32 -18.06
C LEU A 911 -1.56 -12.79 -16.63
N ASP A 912 -1.48 -11.47 -16.47
CA ASP A 912 -1.71 -10.79 -15.18
C ASP A 912 -3.13 -11.06 -14.65
N ILE A 913 -4.14 -11.00 -15.53
CA ILE A 913 -5.53 -11.27 -15.17
C ILE A 913 -5.73 -12.72 -14.69
N ASN A 914 -5.10 -13.70 -15.33
CA ASN A 914 -5.11 -15.08 -14.88
C ASN A 914 -4.54 -15.23 -13.47
N TYR A 915 -3.38 -14.62 -13.21
CA TYR A 915 -2.74 -14.71 -11.90
C TYR A 915 -3.57 -14.02 -10.81
N PHE A 916 -4.13 -12.85 -11.12
CA PHE A 916 -4.98 -12.11 -10.18
C PHE A 916 -6.26 -12.89 -9.84
N ALA A 917 -6.96 -13.40 -10.86
CA ALA A 917 -8.15 -14.22 -10.67
C ALA A 917 -7.84 -15.49 -9.86
N LEU A 918 -6.76 -16.20 -10.22
CA LEU A 918 -6.34 -17.43 -9.55
C LEU A 918 -5.96 -17.16 -8.09
N SER A 919 -5.27 -16.05 -7.79
CA SER A 919 -4.94 -15.65 -6.42
C SER A 919 -6.20 -15.48 -5.56
N LEU A 920 -7.25 -14.85 -6.09
CA LEU A 920 -8.54 -14.71 -5.40
C LEU A 920 -9.27 -16.04 -5.24
N MET A 921 -9.31 -16.87 -6.29
CA MET A 921 -9.95 -18.20 -6.26
C MET A 921 -9.30 -19.12 -5.22
N LEU A 922 -7.97 -19.10 -5.10
CA LEU A 922 -7.22 -19.96 -4.17
C LEU A 922 -7.23 -19.41 -2.75
N SER A 923 -7.18 -18.10 -2.58
CA SER A 923 -7.15 -17.47 -1.26
C SER A 923 -8.53 -17.42 -0.61
N THR A 924 -9.61 -17.19 -1.35
CA THR A 924 -10.97 -17.00 -0.81
C THR A 924 -11.09 -15.79 0.14
N ASP A 925 -10.18 -14.82 0.03
CA ASP A 925 -10.23 -13.59 0.81
C ASP A 925 -11.41 -12.69 0.42
N PRO A 926 -12.02 -11.98 1.39
CA PRO A 926 -13.07 -11.02 1.10
C PRO A 926 -12.53 -9.81 0.32
N VAL A 927 -13.36 -9.30 -0.60
CA VAL A 927 -13.06 -8.11 -1.41
C VAL A 927 -14.12 -7.04 -1.15
N LEU A 928 -13.73 -5.92 -0.55
CA LEU A 928 -14.62 -4.79 -0.24
C LEU A 928 -14.09 -3.53 -0.91
N SER A 929 -14.58 -3.27 -2.12
CA SER A 929 -14.17 -2.12 -2.93
C SER A 929 -14.70 -0.80 -2.37
N THR A 930 -13.89 0.26 -2.42
CA THR A 930 -14.21 1.58 -1.83
C THR A 930 -14.40 2.66 -2.88
N ALA A 931 -15.37 3.54 -2.65
CA ALA A 931 -15.55 4.76 -3.42
C ALA A 931 -14.60 5.87 -2.98
N ALA A 932 -14.12 6.66 -3.95
CA ALA A 932 -13.43 7.93 -3.74
C ALA A 932 -13.96 8.97 -4.73
N GLY A 933 -13.90 10.26 -4.39
CA GLY A 933 -14.49 11.35 -5.18
C GLY A 933 -15.92 11.65 -4.77
N ASN A 934 -16.92 11.12 -5.49
CA ASN A 934 -18.35 11.38 -5.22
C ASN A 934 -19.20 10.10 -5.23
N ILE A 935 -20.26 10.10 -4.43
CA ILE A 935 -21.33 9.09 -4.40
C ILE A 935 -22.61 9.73 -4.93
N GLY A 936 -23.08 9.26 -6.09
CA GLY A 936 -24.03 10.00 -6.89
C GLY A 936 -23.54 11.42 -7.20
N ARG A 937 -24.48 12.34 -7.40
CA ARG A 937 -24.21 13.76 -7.71
C ARG A 937 -24.20 14.68 -6.49
N LYS A 938 -24.72 14.23 -5.34
CA LYS A 938 -24.93 15.07 -4.15
C LYS A 938 -23.81 14.97 -3.11
N LEU A 939 -23.25 13.77 -2.90
CA LEU A 939 -22.31 13.53 -1.81
C LEU A 939 -20.86 13.45 -2.30
N LYS A 940 -20.09 14.50 -2.01
CA LYS A 940 -18.64 14.50 -2.24
C LYS A 940 -17.93 13.88 -1.04
N ILE A 941 -17.22 12.78 -1.25
CA ILE A 941 -16.53 12.03 -0.18
C ILE A 941 -15.01 12.17 -0.21
N ASP A 942 -14.42 12.67 -1.29
CA ASP A 942 -12.97 12.68 -1.52
C ASP A 942 -12.33 11.32 -1.17
N HIS A 943 -11.62 11.21 -0.05
CA HIS A 943 -11.00 9.96 0.42
C HIS A 943 -11.57 9.45 1.76
N ASP A 944 -12.65 10.04 2.28
CA ASP A 944 -13.17 9.77 3.63
C ASP A 944 -13.46 8.28 3.86
N ILE A 945 -14.04 7.59 2.87
CA ILE A 945 -14.35 6.15 2.98
C ILE A 945 -13.07 5.30 3.01
N THR A 946 -12.08 5.64 2.20
CA THR A 946 -10.78 4.95 2.18
C THR A 946 -10.06 5.11 3.52
N LEU A 947 -10.15 6.29 4.14
CA LEU A 947 -9.56 6.52 5.45
C LEU A 947 -10.26 5.71 6.55
N ILE A 948 -11.58 5.55 6.49
CA ILE A 948 -12.38 4.89 7.54
C ILE A 948 -12.34 3.36 7.44
N ILE A 949 -12.27 2.78 6.24
CA ILE A 949 -12.43 1.32 6.05
C ILE A 949 -11.46 0.45 6.89
N PRO A 950 -10.19 0.82 7.12
CA PRO A 950 -9.29 0.01 7.95
C PRO A 950 -9.76 -0.11 9.39
N ASP A 951 -10.34 0.95 9.97
CA ASP A 951 -10.87 0.93 11.33
C ASP A 951 -12.17 0.11 11.45
N ILE A 952 -12.94 -0.01 10.37
CA ILE A 952 -14.13 -0.88 10.32
C ILE A 952 -13.69 -2.34 10.24
N VAL A 953 -12.93 -2.68 9.20
CA VAL A 953 -12.57 -4.06 8.84
C VAL A 953 -11.68 -4.71 9.90
N SER A 954 -10.75 -3.96 10.47
CA SER A 954 -9.87 -4.45 11.54
C SER A 954 -10.64 -4.87 12.80
N ARG A 955 -11.81 -4.27 13.03
CA ARG A 955 -12.68 -4.56 14.17
C ARG A 955 -13.71 -5.64 13.89
N MET A 956 -13.80 -6.16 12.66
CA MET A 956 -14.66 -7.29 12.29
C MET A 956 -14.01 -8.63 12.63
N THR A 957 -14.77 -9.65 12.98
CA THR A 957 -14.24 -11.02 13.08
C THR A 957 -14.12 -11.66 11.68
N SER A 958 -13.43 -12.79 11.56
CA SER A 958 -13.36 -13.54 10.30
C SER A 958 -14.75 -13.98 9.82
N SER A 959 -15.62 -14.41 10.74
CA SER A 959 -17.01 -14.76 10.44
C SER A 959 -17.84 -13.56 9.97
N GLU A 960 -17.62 -12.37 10.56
CA GLU A 960 -18.32 -11.15 10.14
C GLU A 960 -17.82 -10.61 8.79
N LEU A 961 -16.57 -10.88 8.42
CA LEU A 961 -16.02 -10.52 7.10
C LEU A 961 -16.35 -11.53 6.01
N ASN A 962 -16.84 -12.71 6.37
CA ASN A 962 -17.26 -13.71 5.40
C ASN A 962 -18.41 -13.12 4.55
N ILE A 963 -18.20 -13.09 3.24
CA ILE A 963 -19.13 -12.48 2.30
C ILE A 963 -20.50 -13.18 2.30
N ASP A 964 -20.52 -14.51 2.40
CA ASP A 964 -21.78 -15.27 2.40
C ASP A 964 -22.60 -14.92 3.66
N ASN A 965 -21.94 -14.74 4.81
CA ASN A 965 -22.58 -14.26 6.04
C ASN A 965 -23.08 -12.81 5.89
N LEU A 966 -22.33 -11.94 5.21
CA LEU A 966 -22.74 -10.56 4.96
C LEU A 966 -24.00 -10.48 4.06
N ILE A 967 -24.07 -11.32 3.02
CA ILE A 967 -25.23 -11.42 2.14
C ILE A 967 -26.42 -12.02 2.92
N ALA A 968 -26.23 -13.17 3.58
CA ALA A 968 -27.29 -13.84 4.34
C ALA A 968 -27.84 -12.97 5.48
N GLY A 969 -26.99 -12.15 6.10
CA GLY A 969 -27.38 -11.20 7.15
C GLY A 969 -28.03 -9.90 6.64
N GLY A 970 -28.22 -9.73 5.33
CA GLY A 970 -28.79 -8.51 4.74
C GLY A 970 -27.89 -7.28 4.85
N PHE A 971 -26.59 -7.47 5.08
CA PHE A 971 -25.59 -6.40 5.12
C PHE A 971 -25.13 -5.96 3.72
N LEU A 972 -25.29 -6.85 2.74
CA LEU A 972 -25.03 -6.60 1.33
C LEU A 972 -26.31 -6.85 0.52
N GLU A 973 -26.68 -5.92 -0.35
CA GLU A 973 -27.77 -6.08 -1.30
C GLU A 973 -27.26 -6.14 -2.74
N LYS A 974 -27.86 -7.00 -3.56
CA LYS A 974 -27.50 -7.15 -4.97
C LYS A 974 -28.12 -6.02 -5.80
N VAL A 975 -27.32 -5.38 -6.64
CA VAL A 975 -27.81 -4.45 -7.68
C VAL A 975 -28.39 -5.27 -8.83
N LYS A 976 -29.57 -4.89 -9.33
CA LYS A 976 -30.29 -5.65 -10.36
C LYS A 976 -30.34 -4.87 -11.66
N ASP A 977 -30.31 -5.59 -12.77
CA ASP A 977 -30.65 -5.04 -14.09
C ASP A 977 -32.05 -4.45 -14.08
N PHE A 978 -32.26 -3.40 -14.87
CA PHE A 978 -33.56 -2.76 -15.04
C PHE A 978 -33.69 -2.17 -16.44
N GLU A 979 -34.90 -1.75 -16.81
CA GLU A 979 -35.17 -1.06 -18.06
C GLU A 979 -35.29 0.45 -17.81
N HIS A 980 -34.64 1.25 -18.65
CA HIS A 980 -34.72 2.70 -18.60
C HIS A 980 -34.81 3.27 -20.02
N LYS A 981 -35.84 4.08 -20.29
CA LYS A 981 -36.08 4.68 -21.62
C LYS A 981 -36.04 3.66 -22.78
N GLY A 982 -36.59 2.46 -22.57
CA GLY A 982 -36.64 1.39 -23.58
C GLY A 982 -35.32 0.63 -23.78
N GLN A 983 -34.30 0.90 -22.96
CA GLN A 983 -33.00 0.21 -23.00
C GLN A 983 -32.78 -0.60 -21.72
N LYS A 984 -32.24 -1.81 -21.88
CA LYS A 984 -31.80 -2.64 -20.75
C LYS A 984 -30.50 -2.08 -20.17
N VAL A 985 -30.51 -1.74 -18.89
CA VAL A 985 -29.35 -1.28 -18.14
C VAL A 985 -28.79 -2.46 -17.33
N PRO A 986 -27.57 -2.95 -17.62
CA PRO A 986 -26.98 -4.13 -16.98
C PRO A 986 -26.38 -3.79 -15.61
N ALA A 987 -27.15 -3.21 -14.70
CA ALA A 987 -26.63 -2.72 -13.41
C ALA A 987 -26.15 -3.83 -12.47
N SER A 988 -26.48 -5.10 -12.73
CA SER A 988 -25.93 -6.25 -12.00
C SER A 988 -24.40 -6.35 -12.05
N ILE A 989 -23.73 -5.74 -13.05
CA ILE A 989 -22.26 -5.69 -13.13
C ILE A 989 -21.61 -4.98 -11.94
N LEU A 990 -22.36 -4.12 -11.23
CA LEU A 990 -21.91 -3.46 -10.01
C LEU A 990 -21.86 -4.39 -8.78
N GLY A 991 -22.38 -5.62 -8.91
CA GLY A 991 -22.39 -6.64 -7.87
C GLY A 991 -23.33 -6.30 -6.71
N TYR A 992 -22.78 -6.33 -5.51
CA TYR A 992 -23.47 -6.06 -4.25
C TYR A 992 -22.94 -4.78 -3.63
N ARG A 993 -23.77 -4.17 -2.79
CA ARG A 993 -23.45 -2.91 -2.12
C ARG A 993 -23.88 -2.95 -0.66
N ILE A 994 -23.20 -2.20 0.21
CA ILE A 994 -23.56 -2.17 1.64
C ILE A 994 -24.96 -1.57 1.86
N THR A 995 -25.67 -2.08 2.87
CA THR A 995 -27.00 -1.61 3.28
C THR A 995 -26.95 -0.77 4.55
N GLN A 996 -28.09 -0.19 4.94
CA GLN A 996 -28.21 0.51 6.22
C GLN A 996 -27.94 -0.41 7.43
N SER A 997 -28.21 -1.71 7.29
CA SER A 997 -27.87 -2.71 8.32
C SER A 997 -26.35 -2.83 8.52
N PHE A 998 -25.56 -2.75 7.43
CA PHE A 998 -24.10 -2.75 7.51
C PHE A 998 -23.61 -1.51 8.27
N VAL A 999 -24.13 -0.34 7.90
CA VAL A 999 -23.78 0.94 8.55
C VAL A 999 -24.11 0.87 10.04
N ARG A 1000 -25.34 0.51 10.40
CA ARG A 1000 -25.76 0.42 11.81
C ARG A 1000 -24.93 -0.58 12.63
N THR A 1001 -24.44 -1.65 12.00
CA THR A 1001 -23.74 -2.74 12.71
C THR A 1001 -22.24 -2.53 12.82
N TYR A 1002 -21.59 -2.10 11.75
CA TYR A 1002 -20.14 -2.02 11.69
C TYR A 1002 -19.61 -0.58 11.83
N PHE A 1003 -20.34 0.45 11.34
CA PHE A 1003 -19.93 1.85 11.59
C PHE A 1003 -20.17 2.25 13.05
N SER A 1004 -21.07 1.58 13.79
CA SER A 1004 -21.25 1.80 15.24
C SER A 1004 -20.07 1.29 16.08
N ARG A 1005 -19.03 0.74 15.43
CA ARG A 1005 -17.73 0.45 16.05
C ARG A 1005 -16.84 1.69 16.17
N ILE A 1006 -17.17 2.74 15.41
CA ILE A 1006 -16.42 3.99 15.29
C ILE A 1006 -17.28 5.17 15.75
N PHE A 1007 -18.52 5.25 15.26
CA PHE A 1007 -19.44 6.35 15.50
C PHE A 1007 -20.49 6.00 16.55
N ASP A 1008 -20.94 6.99 17.31
CA ASP A 1008 -22.06 6.81 18.25
C ASP A 1008 -23.42 7.19 17.65
N HIS A 1009 -23.42 7.95 16.55
CA HIS A 1009 -24.59 8.28 15.75
C HIS A 1009 -24.44 7.78 14.31
N VAL A 1010 -25.03 6.62 14.02
CA VAL A 1010 -24.91 5.94 12.71
C VAL A 1010 -26.06 6.19 11.75
N GLY A 1011 -27.24 6.59 12.25
CA GLY A 1011 -28.46 6.71 11.44
C GLY A 1011 -28.37 7.75 10.34
N GLY A 1012 -27.60 8.82 10.55
CA GLY A 1012 -27.45 9.93 9.61
C GLY A 1012 -26.20 9.89 8.73
N ILE A 1013 -25.32 8.90 8.88
CA ILE A 1013 -24.04 8.86 8.14
C ILE A 1013 -24.31 8.78 6.63
N PHE A 1014 -25.09 7.79 6.21
CA PHE A 1014 -25.56 7.64 4.84
C PHE A 1014 -27.09 7.60 4.83
N THR A 1015 -27.71 8.45 4.02
CA THR A 1015 -29.14 8.42 3.74
C THR A 1015 -29.43 7.32 2.72
N GLU A 1016 -30.71 7.04 2.47
CA GLU A 1016 -31.08 6.06 1.43
C GLU A 1016 -30.53 6.48 0.05
N GLU A 1017 -30.60 7.76 -0.30
CA GLU A 1017 -30.03 8.28 -1.55
C GLU A 1017 -28.50 8.16 -1.63
N HIS A 1018 -27.79 8.11 -0.50
CA HIS A 1018 -26.34 7.84 -0.49
C HIS A 1018 -26.04 6.36 -0.69
N LEU A 1019 -26.86 5.46 -0.13
CA LEU A 1019 -26.69 4.01 -0.28
C LEU A 1019 -27.22 3.49 -1.62
N ARG A 1020 -28.17 4.22 -2.22
CA ARG A 1020 -28.84 3.95 -3.50
C ARG A 1020 -28.68 5.17 -4.44
N PRO A 1021 -27.49 5.38 -5.04
CA PRO A 1021 -27.20 6.56 -5.86
C PRO A 1021 -28.18 6.80 -7.01
N GLU A 1022 -28.85 5.76 -7.49
CA GLU A 1022 -29.91 5.84 -8.49
C GLU A 1022 -31.10 6.73 -8.08
N LEU A 1023 -31.35 6.88 -6.77
CA LEU A 1023 -32.39 7.77 -6.25
C LEU A 1023 -32.04 9.25 -6.41
N GLN A 1024 -30.74 9.58 -6.53
CA GLN A 1024 -30.33 10.97 -6.75
C GLN A 1024 -30.60 11.42 -8.20
N SER A 1025 -30.42 10.52 -9.17
CA SER A 1025 -30.65 10.72 -10.60
C SER A 1025 -30.59 9.39 -11.36
N ILE A 1026 -31.74 8.85 -11.76
CA ILE A 1026 -31.80 7.59 -12.52
C ILE A 1026 -31.14 7.70 -13.90
N ASP A 1027 -31.21 8.89 -14.52
CA ASP A 1027 -30.60 9.18 -15.82
C ASP A 1027 -29.08 9.10 -15.77
N GLU A 1028 -28.45 9.78 -14.81
CA GLU A 1028 -26.98 9.74 -14.64
C GLU A 1028 -26.50 8.36 -14.18
N PHE A 1029 -27.30 7.67 -13.37
CA PHE A 1029 -27.00 6.31 -12.95
C PHE A 1029 -27.01 5.33 -14.12
N ALA A 1030 -28.07 5.35 -14.94
CA ALA A 1030 -28.18 4.51 -16.13
C ALA A 1030 -27.05 4.81 -17.14
N ASP A 1031 -26.76 6.08 -17.39
CA ASP A 1031 -25.67 6.49 -18.29
C ASP A 1031 -24.30 5.99 -17.81
N GLY A 1032 -24.01 6.13 -16.50
CA GLY A 1032 -22.76 5.64 -15.94
C GLY A 1032 -22.62 4.12 -15.97
N VAL A 1033 -23.70 3.37 -15.73
CA VAL A 1033 -23.68 1.90 -15.86
C VAL A 1033 -23.47 1.47 -17.31
N MET A 1034 -24.16 2.11 -18.26
CA MET A 1034 -23.98 1.82 -19.68
C MET A 1034 -22.55 2.13 -20.12
N PHE A 1035 -21.98 3.24 -19.63
CA PHE A 1035 -20.59 3.59 -19.89
C PHE A 1035 -19.61 2.51 -19.38
N ILE A 1036 -19.82 1.96 -18.19
CA ILE A 1036 -19.03 0.83 -17.66
C ILE A 1036 -19.15 -0.38 -18.59
N TRP A 1037 -20.37 -0.75 -18.98
CA TRP A 1037 -20.64 -1.89 -19.85
C TRP A 1037 -20.00 -1.76 -21.23
N GLU A 1038 -20.13 -0.60 -21.87
CA GLU A 1038 -19.55 -0.31 -23.18
C GLU A 1038 -18.01 -0.46 -23.17
N ASN A 1039 -17.34 0.01 -22.12
CA ASN A 1039 -15.88 -0.14 -21.98
C ASN A 1039 -15.48 -1.59 -21.71
N ILE A 1040 -16.27 -2.34 -20.94
CA ILE A 1040 -16.06 -3.79 -20.76
C ILE A 1040 -16.14 -4.49 -22.12
N CYS A 1041 -17.19 -4.25 -22.91
CA CYS A 1041 -17.33 -4.84 -24.24
C CYS A 1041 -16.18 -4.45 -25.18
N GLY A 1042 -15.76 -3.18 -25.17
CA GLY A 1042 -14.61 -2.71 -25.95
C GLY A 1042 -13.32 -3.44 -25.58
N GLN A 1043 -13.05 -3.58 -24.28
CA GLN A 1043 -11.87 -4.27 -23.77
C GLN A 1043 -11.88 -5.78 -24.08
N VAL A 1044 -13.05 -6.42 -24.03
CA VAL A 1044 -13.23 -7.81 -24.48
C VAL A 1044 -12.92 -7.94 -25.97
N SER A 1045 -13.43 -7.03 -26.80
CA SER A 1045 -13.12 -7.01 -28.23
C SER A 1045 -11.62 -6.88 -28.50
N ASP A 1046 -10.92 -6.05 -27.73
CA ASP A 1046 -9.46 -5.88 -27.87
C ASP A 1046 -8.69 -7.15 -27.48
N TYR A 1047 -9.17 -7.90 -26.48
CA TYR A 1047 -8.57 -9.18 -26.09
C TYR A 1047 -8.66 -10.25 -27.18
N TYR A 1048 -9.71 -10.23 -28.02
CA TYR A 1048 -9.79 -11.10 -29.19
C TYR A 1048 -8.83 -10.66 -30.31
N LYS A 1049 -8.57 -9.35 -30.45
CA LYS A 1049 -7.72 -8.83 -31.53
C LYS A 1049 -6.23 -9.07 -31.32
N ASP A 1050 -5.77 -9.17 -30.06
CA ASP A 1050 -4.35 -9.35 -29.74
C ASP A 1050 -3.96 -10.76 -29.27
N GLY A 1051 -4.91 -11.71 -29.29
CA GLY A 1051 -4.69 -13.08 -28.86
C GLY A 1051 -4.75 -13.29 -27.33
N SER A 1052 -5.17 -12.28 -26.56
CA SER A 1052 -5.32 -12.40 -25.11
C SER A 1052 -6.40 -13.40 -24.70
N PHE A 1053 -7.48 -13.52 -25.47
CA PHE A 1053 -8.58 -14.45 -25.17
C PHE A 1053 -8.09 -15.90 -25.07
N GLU A 1054 -7.24 -16.33 -26.00
CA GLU A 1054 -6.68 -17.68 -26.09
C GLU A 1054 -5.73 -17.98 -24.92
N GLN A 1055 -5.17 -16.94 -24.28
CA GLN A 1055 -4.29 -17.06 -23.13
C GLN A 1055 -5.03 -17.08 -21.79
N LEU A 1056 -6.34 -16.82 -21.76
CA LEU A 1056 -7.11 -16.82 -20.51
C LEU A 1056 -7.33 -18.24 -19.96
N ILE A 1057 -7.38 -18.38 -18.64
CA ILE A 1057 -7.85 -19.62 -18.01
C ILE A 1057 -9.32 -19.90 -18.39
N PRO A 1058 -9.75 -21.18 -18.44
CA PRO A 1058 -11.07 -21.52 -18.98
C PRO A 1058 -12.27 -20.74 -18.37
N PRO A 1059 -12.35 -20.53 -17.04
CA PRO A 1059 -13.47 -19.77 -16.48
C PRO A 1059 -13.54 -18.31 -16.97
N LEU A 1060 -12.40 -17.71 -17.32
CA LEU A 1060 -12.34 -16.36 -17.86
C LEU A 1060 -12.63 -16.31 -19.36
N GLN A 1061 -12.34 -17.37 -20.11
CA GLN A 1061 -12.80 -17.51 -21.49
C GLN A 1061 -14.33 -17.55 -21.54
N THR A 1062 -14.96 -18.38 -20.69
CA THR A 1062 -16.42 -18.43 -20.55
C THR A 1062 -16.98 -17.05 -20.17
N LEU A 1063 -16.34 -16.33 -19.23
CA LEU A 1063 -16.74 -14.98 -18.86
C LEU A 1063 -16.76 -14.01 -20.05
N LEU A 1064 -15.69 -14.01 -20.86
CA LEU A 1064 -15.60 -13.11 -22.00
C LEU A 1064 -16.58 -13.49 -23.12
N GLN A 1065 -16.87 -14.79 -23.30
CA GLN A 1065 -17.91 -15.25 -24.21
C GLN A 1065 -19.30 -14.80 -23.76
N ILE A 1066 -19.61 -14.82 -22.46
CA ILE A 1066 -20.86 -14.27 -21.92
C ILE A 1066 -21.00 -12.78 -22.28
N VAL A 1067 -19.94 -11.99 -22.09
CA VAL A 1067 -19.94 -10.56 -22.45
C VAL A 1067 -20.09 -10.35 -23.95
N GLN A 1068 -19.30 -11.08 -24.76
CA GLN A 1068 -19.30 -10.98 -26.23
C GLN A 1068 -20.69 -11.30 -26.83
N ASN A 1069 -21.45 -12.19 -26.19
CA ASN A 1069 -22.80 -12.58 -26.62
C ASN A 1069 -23.92 -11.76 -25.93
N GLY A 1070 -23.61 -10.56 -25.42
CA GLY A 1070 -24.62 -9.64 -24.88
C GLY A 1070 -25.16 -10.02 -23.49
N GLY A 1071 -24.41 -10.82 -22.73
CA GLY A 1071 -24.72 -11.19 -21.34
C GLY A 1071 -25.20 -12.62 -21.15
N THR A 1072 -25.25 -13.46 -22.19
CA THR A 1072 -25.61 -14.88 -22.07
C THR A 1072 -24.86 -15.71 -23.10
N TYR A 1073 -24.30 -16.86 -22.68
CA TYR A 1073 -23.62 -17.80 -23.56
C TYR A 1073 -23.81 -19.23 -23.06
N ASN A 1074 -24.17 -20.18 -23.93
CA ASN A 1074 -24.48 -21.57 -23.55
C ASN A 1074 -25.48 -21.71 -22.38
N ASN A 1075 -26.54 -20.89 -22.36
CA ASN A 1075 -27.51 -20.76 -21.26
C ASN A 1075 -26.91 -20.32 -19.91
N LEU A 1076 -25.66 -19.86 -19.89
CA LEU A 1076 -25.00 -19.31 -18.72
C LEU A 1076 -25.02 -17.79 -18.75
N THR A 1077 -25.16 -17.20 -17.57
CA THR A 1077 -24.96 -15.77 -17.29
C THR A 1077 -23.89 -15.64 -16.21
N VAL A 1078 -23.45 -14.41 -15.92
CA VAL A 1078 -22.51 -14.12 -14.83
C VAL A 1078 -23.03 -14.54 -13.44
N ASP A 1079 -24.34 -14.80 -13.32
CA ASP A 1079 -25.03 -15.19 -12.10
C ASP A 1079 -25.37 -16.69 -12.03
N SER A 1080 -25.12 -17.45 -13.11
CA SER A 1080 -25.44 -18.88 -13.15
C SER A 1080 -24.64 -19.63 -12.08
N PRO A 1081 -25.29 -20.41 -11.18
CA PRO A 1081 -24.58 -21.15 -10.13
C PRO A 1081 -23.50 -22.09 -10.66
N GLU A 1082 -23.73 -22.71 -11.82
CA GLU A 1082 -22.79 -23.62 -12.47
C GLU A 1082 -21.52 -22.88 -12.91
N PHE A 1083 -21.68 -21.67 -13.47
CA PHE A 1083 -20.57 -20.81 -13.86
C PHE A 1083 -19.79 -20.28 -12.65
N LEU A 1084 -20.50 -19.80 -11.60
CA LEU A 1084 -19.86 -19.34 -10.36
C LEU A 1084 -19.09 -20.46 -9.64
N ALA A 1085 -19.51 -21.72 -9.80
CA ALA A 1085 -18.80 -22.87 -9.25
C ALA A 1085 -17.40 -23.02 -9.85
N GLU A 1086 -17.16 -22.62 -11.10
CA GLU A 1086 -15.83 -22.70 -11.74
C GLU A 1086 -14.77 -21.83 -11.02
N PHE A 1087 -15.20 -20.79 -10.30
CA PHE A 1087 -14.35 -19.88 -9.54
C PHE A 1087 -14.11 -20.35 -8.09
N LYS A 1088 -14.69 -21.47 -7.67
CA LYS A 1088 -14.49 -22.02 -6.33
C LYS A 1088 -13.18 -22.81 -6.26
N ARG A 1089 -12.41 -22.60 -5.20
CA ARG A 1089 -11.10 -23.25 -4.97
C ARG A 1089 -11.14 -24.76 -5.24
N ALA A 1090 -12.13 -25.46 -4.69
CA ALA A 1090 -12.25 -26.91 -4.82
C ALA A 1090 -12.31 -27.39 -6.28
N ASN A 1091 -12.96 -26.62 -7.16
CA ASN A 1091 -13.03 -26.94 -8.58
C ASN A 1091 -11.73 -26.57 -9.30
N VAL A 1092 -11.13 -25.43 -8.94
CA VAL A 1092 -9.84 -24.99 -9.51
C VAL A 1092 -8.73 -26.00 -9.23
N ILE A 1093 -8.50 -26.38 -7.98
CA ILE A 1093 -7.36 -27.26 -7.63
C ILE A 1093 -7.49 -28.68 -8.24
N ASN A 1094 -8.71 -29.12 -8.52
CA ASN A 1094 -8.98 -30.42 -9.12
C ASN A 1094 -8.98 -30.40 -10.65
N SER A 1095 -9.02 -29.21 -11.25
CA SER A 1095 -9.11 -29.04 -12.70
C SER A 1095 -7.83 -29.49 -13.44
N PRO A 1096 -7.96 -30.01 -14.69
CA PRO A 1096 -6.80 -30.36 -15.51
C PRO A 1096 -5.90 -29.17 -15.84
N TRP A 1097 -6.49 -28.01 -16.17
CA TRP A 1097 -5.74 -26.82 -16.55
C TRP A 1097 -4.86 -26.30 -15.41
N TYR A 1098 -5.36 -26.36 -14.16
CA TYR A 1098 -4.57 -25.95 -13.00
C TYR A 1098 -3.40 -26.89 -12.74
N LYS A 1099 -3.63 -28.21 -12.83
CA LYS A 1099 -2.56 -29.22 -12.69
C LYS A 1099 -1.47 -29.04 -13.74
N GLN A 1100 -1.85 -28.72 -14.99
CA GLN A 1100 -0.87 -28.41 -16.05
C GLN A 1100 0.01 -27.19 -15.69
N ARG A 1101 -0.54 -26.15 -15.05
CA ARG A 1101 0.26 -25.00 -14.57
C ARG A 1101 1.32 -25.39 -13.54
N LEU A 1102 1.01 -26.33 -12.65
CA LEU A 1102 1.97 -26.83 -11.65
C LEU A 1102 3.07 -27.68 -12.31
N ILE A 1103 2.69 -28.55 -13.24
CA ILE A 1103 3.64 -29.37 -14.02
C ILE A 1103 4.57 -28.47 -14.84
N GLN A 1104 4.03 -27.43 -15.48
CA GLN A 1104 4.83 -26.49 -16.24
C GLN A 1104 5.79 -25.70 -15.33
N ALA A 1105 5.35 -25.33 -14.12
CA ALA A 1105 6.20 -24.66 -13.14
C ALA A 1105 7.39 -25.55 -12.72
N GLN A 1106 7.13 -26.84 -12.48
CA GLN A 1106 8.17 -27.82 -12.21
C GLN A 1106 9.15 -27.97 -13.37
N ARG A 1107 8.66 -28.09 -14.61
CA ARG A 1107 9.51 -28.18 -15.81
C ARG A 1107 10.41 -26.95 -15.97
N ASN A 1108 9.85 -25.76 -15.80
CA ASN A 1108 10.59 -24.50 -15.90
C ASN A 1108 11.69 -24.41 -14.83
N GLU A 1109 11.41 -24.80 -13.58
CA GLU A 1109 12.42 -24.77 -12.51
C GLU A 1109 13.50 -25.85 -12.73
N ILE A 1110 13.15 -27.04 -13.26
CA ILE A 1110 14.14 -28.08 -13.64
C ILE A 1110 15.11 -27.53 -14.67
N GLN A 1111 14.60 -26.94 -15.76
CA GLN A 1111 15.42 -26.39 -16.83
C GLN A 1111 16.32 -25.27 -16.30
N LEU A 1112 15.75 -24.35 -15.52
CA LEU A 1112 16.51 -23.25 -14.92
C LEU A 1112 17.64 -23.76 -14.00
N LEU A 1113 17.39 -24.78 -13.19
CA LEU A 1113 18.41 -25.36 -12.31
C LEU A 1113 19.49 -26.08 -13.11
N GLN A 1114 19.14 -26.80 -14.17
CA GLN A 1114 20.12 -27.43 -15.06
C GLN A 1114 21.03 -26.38 -15.71
N ASP A 1115 20.47 -25.27 -16.20
CA ASP A 1115 21.22 -24.16 -16.78
C ASP A 1115 22.14 -23.47 -15.77
N LYS A 1116 21.72 -23.37 -14.50
CA LYS A 1116 22.57 -22.83 -13.44
C LYS A 1116 23.72 -23.78 -13.11
N ILE A 1117 23.42 -25.07 -12.94
CA ILE A 1117 24.43 -26.09 -12.62
C ILE A 1117 25.49 -26.15 -13.72
N SER A 1118 25.11 -26.03 -15.00
CA SER A 1118 26.08 -26.01 -16.11
C SER A 1118 26.97 -24.78 -16.11
N LYS A 1119 26.49 -23.63 -15.61
CA LYS A 1119 27.24 -22.37 -15.59
C LYS A 1119 28.13 -22.19 -14.35
N VAL A 1120 27.65 -22.57 -13.16
CA VAL A 1120 28.32 -22.26 -11.89
C VAL A 1120 28.57 -23.48 -10.98
N GLY A 1121 28.02 -24.65 -11.30
CA GLY A 1121 28.17 -25.85 -10.47
C GLY A 1121 27.46 -25.77 -9.12
N GLY A 1122 27.92 -26.56 -8.13
CA GLY A 1122 27.43 -26.54 -6.74
C GLY A 1122 26.62 -27.76 -6.30
N ALA A 1123 26.78 -28.17 -5.03
CA ALA A 1123 26.05 -29.30 -4.43
C ALA A 1123 24.60 -28.93 -4.09
N ASP A 1124 24.38 -27.74 -3.52
CA ASP A 1124 23.06 -27.28 -3.08
C ASP A 1124 22.06 -27.16 -4.25
N LEU A 1125 22.51 -26.71 -5.42
CA LEU A 1125 21.68 -26.67 -6.63
C LEU A 1125 21.29 -28.07 -7.12
N LYS A 1126 22.18 -29.07 -6.95
CA LYS A 1126 21.89 -30.46 -7.30
C LYS A 1126 20.88 -31.08 -6.34
N GLU A 1127 21.02 -30.86 -5.03
CA GLU A 1127 20.02 -31.28 -4.03
C GLU A 1127 18.66 -30.64 -4.33
N ARG A 1128 18.64 -29.33 -4.65
CA ARG A 1128 17.41 -28.64 -5.02
C ARG A 1128 16.77 -29.25 -6.26
N LEU A 1129 17.56 -29.58 -7.29
CA LEU A 1129 17.08 -30.21 -8.52
C LEU A 1129 16.45 -31.59 -8.25
N GLU A 1130 17.03 -32.39 -7.36
CA GLU A 1130 16.45 -33.68 -6.94
C GLU A 1130 15.09 -33.48 -6.27
N TYR A 1131 14.97 -32.52 -5.35
CA TYR A 1131 13.69 -32.20 -4.73
C TYR A 1131 12.67 -31.67 -5.76
N VAL A 1132 13.03 -30.76 -6.67
CA VAL A 1132 12.11 -30.27 -7.72
C VAL A 1132 11.58 -31.41 -8.58
N ARG A 1133 12.41 -32.42 -8.91
CA ARG A 1133 12.00 -33.59 -9.71
C ARG A 1133 11.01 -34.51 -9.01
N SER A 1134 10.89 -34.42 -7.68
CA SER A 1134 10.02 -35.30 -6.90
C SER A 1134 8.54 -34.93 -7.01
N GLU A 1135 7.66 -35.91 -6.78
CA GLU A 1135 6.21 -35.67 -6.62
C GLU A 1135 5.92 -34.78 -5.40
N LYS A 1136 6.76 -34.84 -4.37
CA LYS A 1136 6.64 -34.02 -3.17
C LYS A 1136 6.69 -32.53 -3.49
N TYR A 1137 7.49 -32.11 -4.47
CA TYR A 1137 7.50 -30.72 -4.91
C TYR A 1137 6.16 -30.29 -5.50
N LEU A 1138 5.54 -31.12 -6.36
CA LEU A 1138 4.20 -30.85 -6.90
C LEU A 1138 3.13 -30.77 -5.82
N GLN A 1139 3.22 -31.62 -4.79
CA GLN A 1139 2.34 -31.57 -3.62
C GLN A 1139 2.52 -30.26 -2.84
N ASP A 1140 3.77 -29.84 -2.61
CA ASP A 1140 4.08 -28.62 -1.85
C ASP A 1140 3.66 -27.33 -2.55
N ILE A 1141 3.63 -27.33 -3.89
CA ILE A 1141 3.18 -26.19 -4.69
C ILE A 1141 1.68 -26.22 -5.02
N ASN A 1142 0.95 -27.27 -4.63
CA ASN A 1142 -0.48 -27.37 -4.87
C ASN A 1142 -1.26 -26.37 -4.01
N GLY A 1143 -1.99 -25.45 -4.63
CA GLY A 1143 -2.57 -24.25 -4.02
C GLY A 1143 -1.72 -22.99 -4.20
N SER A 1144 -0.62 -23.04 -4.96
CA SER A 1144 0.09 -21.86 -5.48
C SER A 1144 -0.45 -21.40 -6.83
N LEU A 1145 0.11 -20.34 -7.39
CA LEU A 1145 -0.26 -19.85 -8.73
C LEU A 1145 0.29 -20.70 -9.89
N GLY A 1146 1.27 -21.58 -9.63
CA GLY A 1146 2.05 -22.25 -10.68
C GLY A 1146 2.66 -21.25 -11.66
N VAL A 1147 2.79 -21.63 -12.93
CA VAL A 1147 3.19 -20.74 -14.02
C VAL A 1147 2.16 -20.76 -15.14
N HIS A 1148 2.14 -19.71 -15.96
CA HIS A 1148 1.33 -19.69 -17.18
C HIS A 1148 1.77 -20.78 -18.16
N VAL A 1149 0.80 -21.40 -18.82
CA VAL A 1149 1.04 -22.37 -19.89
C VAL A 1149 0.74 -21.63 -21.18
N PHE A 1150 1.80 -21.30 -21.92
CA PHE A 1150 1.66 -20.70 -23.25
C PHE A 1150 1.14 -21.75 -24.21
N ASN A 1151 0.17 -21.39 -25.05
CA ASN A 1151 -0.23 -22.26 -26.15
C ASN A 1151 0.97 -22.44 -27.08
N GLU A 1152 1.24 -23.68 -27.50
CA GLU A 1152 2.26 -23.93 -28.54
C GLU A 1152 1.81 -23.18 -29.80
N GLU A 1153 2.68 -22.33 -30.35
CA GLU A 1153 2.43 -21.73 -31.67
C GLU A 1153 2.45 -22.88 -32.69
N GLU A 1154 1.35 -23.06 -33.43
CA GLU A 1154 1.29 -23.98 -34.58
C GLU A 1154 2.26 -23.58 -35.70
#